data_AF-A0A8J9ZYQ3-F1
#
_entry.id   AF-A0A8J9ZYQ3-F1
#
_cell.length_a   1.000
_cell.length_b   1.000
_cell.length_c   1.000
_cell.angle_alpha   90.00
_cell.angle_beta   90.00
_cell.angle_gamma   90.00
#
_symmetry.space_group_name_H-M   'P 1'
#
loop_
_entity.id
_entity.type
_entity.pdbx_description
1 polymer ?
#
loop_
_entity_poly.entity_id
_entity_poly.type
_entity_poly.pdbx_seq_one_letter_code
_entity_poly.pdbx_strand_id
1 'polypeptide(L)'
;MTRLSMGGLFSRAPEQDPDYAWRRQNEEALTNPLYKFVNLKREGELLSVFEKEGEAGLRRYCEEQLEPYLYNGGNGKRIDKKEFVLWEAHQAAKGCAFVETRNEEEILDDWKEDKFNKIHDHEACWDLYKRGGVGETALHLCFLNNTHNFTKIGHVLLDMYPKLALDYYEGEEYYGESCLHIAIVHDSLDSVKLLVEKCGADVNLRATGRFFLPEDQKKLNIMTKALMTTDYKGYAYYGEYPLAFAACFESHEIYDFLLENGADPNLPDSFGNTVLHMLVIHDKPSMYKYAMKHPTKPADPYRKNKEDLTPLTLACKIGRPDMFNTILELGSQEFWSYSNFTCSAYPLFSVDSITAEGDIDWKSALMILIEGRSEWTLPMLQGGVIGQLLEEKWKVFGRRTFGLQLLWLILHLVFLSTAVYLRPDSLELMTGTTAADIARYITEILIVINAVVFLLLEVNEIRMVGFMGLLKNILNVPDKVLFLIGCVCIVLCIPMRFTKLVEAEDWLLGIAIIGSWFYLFFYCRGWTLTGPFVTMIYKMISGDMARFGIIYFTFIITFAPAFWIMFRDKPTEKFDSELGSVMTLFQMTLGEFDYPVFNLAEFPALAKLLFVVFMMLVPIMLLNMLIAMMSNTFQEVVDRSEREWRRQKAKIIVSLERSFSKSSLQQFRKDYSIQLRADSAVHLPVEPGPHGLRALLVIKEEAMSRAKKKSGVVASWKVIGKHARDKLSLQAQSLQDNKGKKPQGKQNGFSLKNLDVQPHLHEIVEDAVEEEEEREEMERDKKNSGGESLNLQTFNVQVNRNNDQRDAVSCSSATSLIQVEPATEPQAATVTVLKKDKTENKATVEGHVNPAFEAGENVEEP
;
A
#
# COMPACT_ATOMS: atom_id res chain seq x y z
N MET A 1 30.37 -42.70 -21.48
CA MET A 1 29.12 -41.94 -21.22
C MET A 1 28.52 -42.44 -19.91
N THR A 2 29.27 -42.21 -18.84
CA THR A 2 29.03 -42.67 -17.47
C THR A 2 29.34 -41.43 -16.62
N ARG A 3 28.44 -41.06 -15.71
CA ARG A 3 28.31 -39.74 -15.03
C ARG A 3 27.46 -38.69 -15.75
N LEU A 4 26.22 -39.04 -16.11
CA LEU A 4 25.13 -38.07 -15.96
C LEU A 4 24.82 -37.97 -14.46
N SER A 5 24.65 -36.76 -13.97
CA SER A 5 24.63 -36.39 -12.56
C SER A 5 23.64 -37.21 -11.72
N MET A 6 24.15 -38.13 -10.89
CA MET A 6 23.39 -38.85 -9.86
C MET A 6 22.97 -37.97 -8.66
N GLY A 7 23.05 -36.63 -8.77
CA GLY A 7 22.68 -35.70 -7.70
C GLY A 7 21.28 -35.09 -7.85
N GLY A 8 20.49 -35.52 -8.83
CA GLY A 8 19.24 -34.85 -9.23
C GLY A 8 17.96 -35.67 -9.12
N LEU A 9 17.99 -36.97 -8.82
CA LEU A 9 16.76 -37.79 -8.85
C LEU A 9 15.82 -37.59 -7.64
N PHE A 10 16.29 -36.95 -6.57
CA PHE A 10 15.46 -36.44 -5.47
C PHE A 10 15.22 -34.92 -5.56
N SER A 11 15.33 -34.30 -6.74
CA SER A 11 14.63 -33.04 -6.95
C SER A 11 13.13 -33.36 -7.00
N ARG A 12 12.45 -33.16 -5.86
CA ARG A 12 10.99 -33.23 -5.70
C ARG A 12 10.24 -32.77 -6.95
N ALA A 13 9.74 -33.74 -7.73
CA ALA A 13 9.01 -33.56 -8.98
C ALA A 13 9.72 -32.69 -10.05
N PRO A 14 9.55 -33.01 -11.35
CA PRO A 14 10.06 -32.15 -12.41
C PRO A 14 9.43 -30.76 -12.28
N GLU A 15 10.23 -29.76 -12.61
CA GLU A 15 9.86 -28.36 -12.76
C GLU A 15 8.41 -28.13 -13.24
N GLN A 16 7.71 -27.24 -12.54
CA GLN A 16 6.78 -26.24 -13.11
C GLN A 16 5.33 -26.61 -13.48
N ASP A 17 4.77 -27.77 -13.11
CA ASP A 17 3.34 -27.99 -13.38
C ASP A 17 2.43 -27.69 -12.16
N PRO A 18 1.70 -26.55 -12.14
CA PRO A 18 0.81 -26.19 -11.03
C PRO A 18 -0.36 -27.17 -10.86
N ASP A 19 -0.69 -27.93 -11.90
CA ASP A 19 -1.79 -28.90 -11.89
C ASP A 19 -1.31 -30.33 -11.63
N TYR A 20 -0.06 -30.51 -11.21
CA TYR A 20 0.50 -31.84 -10.93
C TYR A 20 -0.32 -32.61 -9.89
N ALA A 21 -0.64 -32.01 -8.74
CA ALA A 21 -1.40 -32.69 -7.71
C ALA A 21 -2.85 -32.98 -8.14
N TRP A 22 -3.48 -32.06 -8.87
CA TRP A 22 -4.83 -32.27 -9.40
C TRP A 22 -4.87 -33.41 -10.43
N ARG A 23 -3.91 -33.45 -11.36
CA ARG A 23 -3.78 -34.56 -12.31
C ARG A 23 -3.53 -35.88 -11.60
N ARG A 24 -2.62 -35.91 -10.64
CA ARG A 24 -2.33 -37.10 -9.84
C ARG A 24 -3.56 -37.58 -9.08
N GLN A 25 -4.33 -36.68 -8.47
CA GLN A 25 -5.57 -37.01 -7.77
C GLN A 25 -6.60 -37.60 -8.75
N ASN A 26 -6.72 -37.07 -9.97
CA ASN A 26 -7.61 -37.60 -11.00
C ASN A 26 -7.15 -38.96 -11.57
N GLU A 27 -5.84 -39.16 -11.74
CA GLU A 27 -5.26 -40.44 -12.18
C GLU A 27 -5.50 -41.52 -11.12
N GLU A 28 -5.23 -41.19 -9.85
CA GLU A 28 -5.44 -42.11 -8.73
C GLU A 28 -6.93 -42.32 -8.40
N ALA A 29 -7.83 -41.42 -8.81
CA ALA A 29 -9.28 -41.57 -8.61
C ALA A 29 -9.84 -42.89 -9.19
N LEU A 30 -9.23 -43.41 -10.26
CA LEU A 30 -9.65 -44.64 -10.91
C LEU A 30 -9.02 -45.90 -10.28
N THR A 31 -7.83 -45.79 -9.71
CA THR A 31 -7.04 -46.93 -9.23
C THR A 31 -7.11 -47.11 -7.72
N ASN A 32 -7.24 -46.02 -6.97
CA ASN A 32 -7.15 -46.03 -5.51
C ASN A 32 -8.53 -46.37 -4.90
N PRO A 33 -8.63 -47.39 -4.03
CA PRO A 33 -9.89 -47.81 -3.42
C PRO A 33 -10.56 -46.72 -2.58
N LEU A 34 -9.83 -45.73 -2.07
CA LEU A 34 -10.39 -44.63 -1.27
C LEU A 34 -11.52 -43.91 -2.01
N TYR A 35 -11.34 -43.62 -3.30
CA TYR A 35 -12.31 -42.83 -4.07
C TYR A 35 -13.58 -43.59 -4.45
N LYS A 36 -13.63 -44.91 -4.18
CA LYS A 36 -14.87 -45.70 -4.25
C LYS A 36 -15.79 -45.38 -3.07
N PHE A 37 -15.22 -45.17 -1.89
CA PHE A 37 -15.98 -44.82 -0.69
C PHE A 37 -16.56 -43.41 -0.80
N VAL A 38 -15.73 -42.43 -1.18
CA VAL A 38 -16.11 -41.03 -1.38
C VAL A 38 -15.29 -40.46 -2.51
N ASN A 39 -15.95 -39.86 -3.51
CA ASN A 39 -15.31 -39.21 -4.64
C ASN A 39 -15.49 -37.68 -4.58
N LEU A 40 -14.62 -36.96 -5.29
CA LEU A 40 -14.65 -35.50 -5.47
C LEU A 40 -15.90 -35.02 -6.22
N LYS A 41 -16.54 -35.90 -7.01
CA LYS A 41 -17.80 -35.60 -7.72
C LYS A 41 -19.05 -35.66 -6.82
N ARG A 42 -18.87 -35.71 -5.49
CA ARG A 42 -19.95 -35.81 -4.49
C ARG A 42 -20.77 -37.11 -4.58
N GLU A 43 -20.12 -38.17 -5.04
CA GLU A 43 -20.69 -39.52 -5.14
C GLU A 43 -19.83 -40.48 -4.31
N GLY A 44 -20.37 -41.63 -3.95
CA GLY A 44 -19.61 -42.65 -3.22
C GLY A 44 -20.49 -43.72 -2.58
N GLU A 45 -19.88 -44.86 -2.27
CA GLU A 45 -20.56 -45.97 -1.60
C GLU A 45 -21.12 -45.55 -0.24
N LEU A 46 -20.37 -44.75 0.54
CA LEU A 46 -20.81 -44.28 1.86
C LEU A 46 -22.11 -43.46 1.77
N LEU A 47 -22.24 -42.63 0.73
CA LEU A 47 -23.46 -41.86 0.49
C LEU A 47 -24.61 -42.80 0.11
N SER A 48 -24.37 -43.75 -0.79
CA SER A 48 -25.40 -44.68 -1.27
C SER A 48 -25.95 -45.59 -0.15
N VAL A 49 -25.09 -46.01 0.78
CA VAL A 49 -25.47 -46.81 1.95
C VAL A 49 -26.24 -45.94 2.94
N PHE A 50 -25.76 -44.72 3.21
CA PHE A 50 -26.44 -43.80 4.11
C PHE A 50 -27.85 -43.43 3.62
N GLU A 51 -28.05 -43.25 2.31
CA GLU A 51 -29.37 -42.95 1.73
C GLU A 51 -30.33 -44.15 1.76
N LYS A 52 -29.81 -45.39 1.62
CA LYS A 52 -30.64 -46.60 1.61
C LYS A 52 -30.96 -47.15 3.01
N GLU A 53 -29.97 -47.18 3.89
CA GLU A 53 -30.03 -47.90 5.17
C GLU A 53 -29.88 -46.99 6.39
N GLY A 54 -29.64 -45.68 6.18
CA GLY A 54 -29.47 -44.71 7.24
C GLY A 54 -28.17 -44.89 8.04
N GLU A 55 -28.15 -44.32 9.25
CA GLU A 55 -26.96 -44.32 10.11
C GLU A 55 -26.55 -45.71 10.58
N ALA A 56 -27.51 -46.58 10.90
CA ALA A 56 -27.22 -47.94 11.39
C ALA A 56 -26.56 -48.82 10.33
N GLY A 57 -27.03 -48.73 9.07
CA GLY A 57 -26.39 -49.43 7.95
C GLY A 57 -25.00 -48.89 7.66
N LEU A 58 -24.80 -47.57 7.74
CA LEU A 58 -23.50 -46.94 7.58
C LEU A 58 -22.48 -47.44 8.62
N ARG A 59 -22.87 -47.53 9.90
CA ARG A 59 -21.98 -48.02 10.97
C ARG A 59 -21.50 -49.44 10.70
N ARG A 60 -22.42 -50.34 10.32
CA ARG A 60 -22.08 -51.72 9.95
C ARG A 60 -21.17 -51.78 8.72
N TYR A 61 -21.45 -50.97 7.70
CA TYR A 61 -20.60 -50.91 6.50
C TYR A 61 -19.18 -50.44 6.83
N CYS A 62 -19.04 -49.47 7.74
CA CYS A 62 -17.74 -48.96 8.15
C CYS A 62 -16.91 -50.03 8.89
N GLU A 63 -17.53 -50.82 9.77
CA GLU A 63 -16.87 -51.96 10.42
C GLU A 63 -16.43 -53.02 9.40
N GLU A 64 -17.29 -53.38 8.44
CA GLU A 64 -16.98 -54.44 7.48
C GLU A 64 -15.96 -54.02 6.40
N GLN A 65 -16.01 -52.77 5.92
CA GLN A 65 -15.24 -52.32 4.74
C GLN A 65 -14.17 -51.25 5.03
N LEU A 66 -14.35 -50.42 6.06
CA LEU A 66 -13.44 -49.31 6.36
C LEU A 66 -12.36 -49.71 7.37
N GLU A 67 -12.66 -50.60 8.32
CA GLU A 67 -11.73 -51.07 9.36
C GLU A 67 -10.37 -51.58 8.80
N PRO A 68 -10.32 -52.32 7.66
CA PRO A 68 -9.05 -52.74 7.07
C PRO A 68 -8.15 -51.59 6.61
N TYR A 69 -8.69 -50.38 6.42
CA TYR A 69 -7.96 -49.19 6.00
C TYR A 69 -7.43 -48.35 7.17
N LEU A 70 -7.81 -48.70 8.40
CA LEU A 70 -7.43 -48.00 9.62
C LEU A 70 -6.34 -48.77 10.38
N TYR A 71 -5.44 -48.05 11.04
CA TYR A 71 -4.50 -48.67 11.96
C TYR A 71 -5.22 -49.17 13.21
N ASN A 72 -4.95 -50.43 13.58
CA ASN A 72 -5.44 -51.06 14.82
C ASN A 72 -6.96 -50.94 15.01
N GLY A 73 -7.73 -51.06 13.92
CA GLY A 73 -9.20 -50.93 13.94
C GLY A 73 -9.70 -49.53 14.32
N GLY A 74 -8.90 -48.49 14.08
CA GLY A 74 -9.24 -47.10 14.39
C GLY A 74 -8.62 -46.56 15.68
N ASN A 75 -7.81 -47.35 16.40
CA ASN A 75 -7.06 -46.88 17.57
C ASN A 75 -5.79 -46.09 17.19
N GLY A 76 -5.49 -45.95 15.91
CA GLY A 76 -4.35 -45.18 15.42
C GLY A 76 -2.99 -45.82 15.66
N LYS A 77 -1.98 -45.24 15.03
CA LYS A 77 -0.57 -45.60 15.11
C LYS A 77 0.26 -44.32 15.06
N ARG A 78 1.34 -44.27 15.83
CA ARG A 78 2.35 -43.22 15.70
C ARG A 78 3.19 -43.49 14.45
N ILE A 79 3.21 -42.54 13.52
CA ILE A 79 4.03 -42.58 12.32
C ILE A 79 5.35 -41.88 12.63
N ASP A 80 6.46 -42.62 12.47
CA ASP A 80 7.80 -42.08 12.63
C ASP A 80 8.26 -41.40 11.35
N LYS A 81 9.13 -40.38 11.48
CA LYS A 81 9.75 -39.69 10.33
C LYS A 81 10.33 -40.67 9.28
N LYS A 82 10.97 -41.76 9.71
CA LYS A 82 11.52 -42.78 8.80
C LYS A 82 10.43 -43.40 7.93
N GLU A 83 9.30 -43.79 8.52
CA GLU A 83 8.18 -44.42 7.81
C GLU A 83 7.54 -43.45 6.81
N PHE A 84 7.41 -42.18 7.19
CA PHE A 84 6.94 -41.13 6.30
C PHE A 84 7.85 -40.93 5.10
N VAL A 85 9.17 -40.79 5.31
CA VAL A 85 10.14 -40.58 4.22
C VAL A 85 10.13 -41.76 3.24
N LEU A 86 10.04 -43.00 3.76
CA LEU A 86 9.92 -44.17 2.91
C LEU A 86 8.63 -44.17 2.09
N TRP A 87 7.50 -43.82 2.72
CA TRP A 87 6.24 -43.67 2.01
C TRP A 87 6.30 -42.58 0.92
N GLU A 88 6.83 -41.40 1.23
CA GLU A 88 7.00 -40.30 0.25
C GLU A 88 7.84 -40.76 -0.95
N ALA A 89 8.96 -41.46 -0.68
CA ALA A 89 9.81 -42.03 -1.71
C ALA A 89 9.10 -43.10 -2.55
N HIS A 90 8.33 -44.00 -1.92
CA HIS A 90 7.52 -45.00 -2.63
C HIS A 90 6.43 -44.36 -3.49
N GLN A 91 5.80 -43.29 -3.01
CA GLN A 91 4.79 -42.54 -3.77
C GLN A 91 5.41 -41.81 -4.96
N ALA A 92 6.58 -41.20 -4.80
CA ALA A 92 7.34 -40.60 -5.90
C ALA A 92 7.86 -41.65 -6.90
N ALA A 93 8.11 -42.88 -6.43
CA ALA A 93 8.57 -44.01 -7.24
C ALA A 93 7.46 -44.68 -8.08
N LYS A 94 6.17 -44.48 -7.74
CA LYS A 94 5.06 -45.07 -8.49
C LYS A 94 5.14 -44.66 -9.97
N GLY A 95 5.42 -45.63 -10.84
CA GLY A 95 5.62 -45.42 -12.29
C GLY A 95 7.08 -45.29 -12.74
N CYS A 96 8.06 -45.30 -11.83
CA CYS A 96 9.49 -45.25 -12.11
C CYS A 96 10.23 -46.51 -11.61
N ALA A 97 10.46 -47.47 -12.53
CA ALA A 97 11.11 -48.76 -12.23
C ALA A 97 12.52 -48.66 -11.60
N PHE A 98 13.21 -47.53 -11.74
CA PHE A 98 14.55 -47.31 -11.19
C PHE A 98 14.55 -47.14 -9.66
N VAL A 99 13.50 -46.55 -9.08
CA VAL A 99 13.44 -46.22 -7.65
C VAL A 99 12.98 -47.43 -6.81
N GLU A 100 12.17 -48.32 -7.38
CA GLU A 100 11.70 -49.55 -6.72
C GLU A 100 12.81 -50.55 -6.34
N THR A 101 14.04 -50.36 -6.86
CA THR A 101 15.19 -51.26 -6.62
C THR A 101 16.20 -50.75 -5.60
N ARG A 102 16.00 -49.57 -5.01
CA ARG A 102 16.94 -48.98 -4.03
C ARG A 102 16.67 -49.50 -2.61
N ASN A 103 17.73 -49.63 -1.82
CA ASN A 103 17.63 -49.99 -0.41
C ASN A 103 17.11 -48.81 0.43
N GLU A 104 16.37 -49.10 1.51
CA GLU A 104 15.82 -48.08 2.43
C GLU A 104 16.88 -47.10 2.95
N GLU A 105 18.08 -47.60 3.27
CA GLU A 105 19.18 -46.78 3.81
C GLU A 105 19.69 -45.75 2.79
N GLU A 106 19.74 -46.10 1.51
CA GLU A 106 20.15 -45.16 0.44
C GLU A 106 19.11 -44.06 0.23
N ILE A 107 17.82 -44.41 0.35
CA ILE A 107 16.72 -43.44 0.24
C ILE A 107 16.80 -42.43 1.38
N LEU A 108 17.09 -42.88 2.59
CA LEU A 108 17.20 -42.02 3.77
C LEU A 108 18.42 -41.09 3.72
N ASP A 109 19.56 -41.57 3.22
CA ASP A 109 20.78 -40.76 3.07
C ASP A 109 20.64 -39.70 1.97
N ASP A 110 19.95 -40.01 0.88
CA ASP A 110 19.71 -39.08 -0.23
C ASP A 110 18.59 -38.06 0.05
N TRP A 111 17.69 -38.38 0.98
CA TRP A 111 16.52 -37.56 1.28
C TRP A 111 16.91 -36.23 1.94
N LYS A 112 16.34 -35.13 1.44
CA LYS A 112 16.57 -33.78 1.96
C LYS A 112 15.28 -33.17 2.48
N GLU A 113 15.34 -32.67 3.70
CA GLU A 113 14.23 -31.99 4.34
C GLU A 113 13.83 -30.71 3.60
N ASP A 114 12.53 -30.46 3.47
CA ASP A 114 12.05 -29.19 2.92
C ASP A 114 12.41 -28.03 3.86
N LYS A 115 12.56 -26.84 3.29
CA LYS A 115 12.70 -25.61 4.07
C LYS A 115 11.39 -25.27 4.82
N PHE A 116 10.23 -25.61 4.24
CA PHE A 116 8.92 -25.24 4.78
C PHE A 116 8.19 -26.41 5.47
N ASN A 117 8.08 -27.56 4.80
CA ASN A 117 7.47 -28.77 5.36
C ASN A 117 8.45 -29.52 6.25
N LYS A 118 8.42 -29.21 7.56
CA LYS A 118 9.15 -29.97 8.58
C LYS A 118 8.31 -31.15 9.02
N ILE A 119 8.87 -32.34 8.88
CA ILE A 119 8.18 -33.57 9.23
C ILE A 119 8.45 -33.88 10.70
N HIS A 120 7.35 -34.14 11.41
CA HIS A 120 7.35 -34.49 12.82
C HIS A 120 6.61 -35.81 13.00
N ASP A 121 7.07 -36.60 13.97
CA ASP A 121 6.34 -37.81 14.36
C ASP A 121 4.96 -37.38 14.87
N HIS A 122 3.92 -38.02 14.35
CA HIS A 122 2.55 -37.69 14.70
C HIS A 122 1.72 -38.98 14.75
N GLU A 123 0.53 -38.89 15.34
CA GLU A 123 -0.41 -39.99 15.41
C GLU A 123 -1.40 -39.91 14.25
N ALA A 124 -1.59 -41.02 13.56
CA ALA A 124 -2.53 -41.13 12.45
C ALA A 124 -3.46 -42.34 12.65
N CYS A 125 -4.72 -42.18 12.26
CA CYS A 125 -5.73 -43.23 12.30
C CYS A 125 -5.79 -44.01 10.99
N TRP A 126 -5.79 -43.30 9.86
CA TRP A 126 -5.82 -43.91 8.53
C TRP A 126 -4.46 -44.42 8.07
N ASP A 127 -4.41 -45.63 7.51
CA ASP A 127 -3.18 -46.26 7.04
C ASP A 127 -2.52 -45.44 5.93
N LEU A 128 -1.27 -45.01 6.18
CA LEU A 128 -0.48 -44.14 5.31
C LEU A 128 -0.39 -44.67 3.87
N TYR A 129 -0.23 -45.98 3.67
CA TYR A 129 -0.14 -46.59 2.33
C TYR A 129 -1.48 -46.70 1.60
N LYS A 130 -2.60 -46.47 2.30
CA LYS A 130 -3.96 -46.58 1.76
C LYS A 130 -4.69 -45.23 1.71
N ARG A 131 -3.95 -44.12 1.82
CA ARG A 131 -4.46 -42.76 1.62
C ARG A 131 -4.61 -42.43 0.13
N GLY A 132 -5.28 -41.32 -0.16
CA GLY A 132 -5.46 -40.80 -1.52
C GLY A 132 -4.16 -40.30 -2.15
N GLY A 133 -4.24 -39.86 -3.41
CA GLY A 133 -3.06 -39.44 -4.18
C GLY A 133 -2.34 -38.20 -3.64
N VAL A 134 -3.02 -37.39 -2.83
CA VAL A 134 -2.45 -36.22 -2.15
C VAL A 134 -2.36 -36.45 -0.63
N GLY A 135 -2.53 -37.69 -0.17
CA GLY A 135 -2.46 -38.06 1.25
C GLY A 135 -3.75 -37.80 2.03
N GLU A 136 -4.88 -37.63 1.37
CA GLU A 136 -6.19 -37.45 2.00
C GLU A 136 -6.76 -38.75 2.61
N THR A 137 -7.73 -38.58 3.51
CA THR A 137 -8.55 -39.67 4.08
C THR A 137 -10.01 -39.52 3.65
N ALA A 138 -10.83 -40.54 3.89
CA ALA A 138 -12.26 -40.47 3.56
C ALA A 138 -12.96 -39.33 4.30
N LEU A 139 -12.51 -39.03 5.52
CA LEU A 139 -13.03 -37.92 6.33
C LEU A 139 -12.76 -36.56 5.68
N HIS A 140 -11.55 -36.34 5.14
CA HIS A 140 -11.22 -35.11 4.42
C HIS A 140 -12.16 -34.88 3.22
N LEU A 141 -12.45 -35.94 2.45
CA LEU A 141 -13.35 -35.86 1.29
C LEU A 141 -14.81 -35.61 1.70
N CYS A 142 -15.28 -36.21 2.80
CA CYS A 142 -16.60 -35.92 3.36
C CYS A 142 -16.75 -34.44 3.73
N PHE A 143 -15.77 -33.88 4.44
CA PHE A 143 -15.77 -32.47 4.83
C PHE A 143 -15.66 -31.54 3.63
N LEU A 144 -14.81 -31.86 2.65
CA LEU A 144 -14.62 -31.07 1.43
C LEU A 144 -15.89 -30.97 0.57
N ASN A 145 -16.67 -32.05 0.48
CA ASN A 145 -17.92 -32.05 -0.29
C ASN A 145 -19.02 -31.19 0.35
N ASN A 146 -18.96 -30.99 1.67
CA ASN A 146 -19.81 -30.13 2.50
C ASN A 146 -21.32 -30.17 2.16
N THR A 147 -21.88 -31.35 1.86
CA THR A 147 -23.33 -31.53 1.78
C THR A 147 -23.85 -31.97 3.13
N HIS A 148 -25.12 -31.69 3.42
CA HIS A 148 -25.76 -32.10 4.68
C HIS A 148 -25.67 -33.63 4.94
N ASN A 149 -25.65 -34.45 3.90
CA ASN A 149 -25.47 -35.90 4.05
C ASN A 149 -24.00 -36.25 4.35
N PHE A 150 -23.04 -35.64 3.64
CA PHE A 150 -21.62 -35.88 3.88
C PHE A 150 -21.13 -35.35 5.23
N THR A 151 -21.66 -34.23 5.74
CA THR A 151 -21.35 -33.74 7.08
C THR A 151 -21.86 -34.70 8.16
N LYS A 152 -23.08 -35.23 8.00
CA LYS A 152 -23.61 -36.29 8.88
C LYS A 152 -22.79 -37.57 8.82
N ILE A 153 -22.43 -38.03 7.61
CA ILE A 153 -21.54 -39.19 7.43
C ILE A 153 -20.21 -38.93 8.14
N GLY A 154 -19.62 -37.74 7.99
CA GLY A 154 -18.41 -37.33 8.69
C GLY A 154 -18.55 -37.35 10.21
N HIS A 155 -19.67 -36.88 10.75
CA HIS A 155 -19.96 -36.94 12.19
C HIS A 155 -20.08 -38.39 12.69
N VAL A 156 -20.74 -39.28 11.93
CA VAL A 156 -20.85 -40.70 12.27
C VAL A 156 -19.48 -41.37 12.25
N LEU A 157 -18.63 -41.06 11.26
CA LEU A 157 -17.26 -41.55 11.19
C LEU A 157 -16.42 -41.11 12.39
N LEU A 158 -16.59 -39.86 12.84
CA LEU A 158 -15.90 -39.32 14.01
C LEU A 158 -16.42 -39.91 15.33
N ASP A 159 -17.72 -40.22 15.42
CA ASP A 159 -18.29 -40.92 16.58
C ASP A 159 -17.78 -42.36 16.69
N MET A 160 -17.53 -43.03 15.56
CA MET A 160 -16.97 -44.39 15.54
C MET A 160 -15.45 -44.41 15.76
N TYR A 161 -14.74 -43.51 15.09
CA TYR A 161 -13.29 -43.46 15.04
C TYR A 161 -12.79 -42.05 15.37
N PRO A 162 -12.79 -41.63 16.65
CA PRO A 162 -12.47 -40.26 17.04
C PRO A 162 -11.06 -39.83 16.64
N LYS A 163 -10.10 -40.76 16.58
CA LYS A 163 -8.72 -40.47 16.17
C LYS A 163 -8.57 -40.09 14.71
N LEU A 164 -9.59 -40.28 13.86
CA LEU A 164 -9.58 -39.74 12.49
C LEU A 164 -9.47 -38.20 12.47
N ALA A 165 -9.88 -37.51 13.54
CA ALA A 165 -9.73 -36.06 13.64
C ALA A 165 -8.27 -35.57 13.73
N LEU A 166 -7.34 -36.46 14.10
CA LEU A 166 -5.91 -36.16 14.19
C LEU A 166 -5.21 -36.27 12.82
N ASP A 167 -5.84 -36.93 11.85
CA ASP A 167 -5.28 -37.08 10.52
C ASP A 167 -5.24 -35.74 9.77
N TYR A 168 -4.13 -35.49 9.10
CA TYR A 168 -3.95 -34.36 8.19
C TYR A 168 -3.40 -34.83 6.85
N TYR A 169 -3.43 -33.97 5.84
CA TYR A 169 -2.89 -34.24 4.50
C TYR A 169 -1.39 -34.41 4.53
N GLU A 170 -0.91 -35.50 3.93
CA GLU A 170 0.53 -35.85 3.91
C GLU A 170 1.23 -35.50 2.59
N GLY A 171 0.48 -35.17 1.54
CA GLY A 171 1.04 -34.79 0.25
C GLY A 171 1.65 -33.38 0.26
N GLU A 172 2.65 -33.14 -0.60
CA GLU A 172 3.44 -31.90 -0.62
C GLU A 172 2.61 -30.61 -0.77
N GLU A 173 1.51 -30.67 -1.53
CA GLU A 173 0.67 -29.50 -1.83
C GLU A 173 -0.17 -29.05 -0.63
N TYR A 174 -0.86 -29.97 0.04
CA TYR A 174 -1.76 -29.67 1.15
C TYR A 174 -1.20 -30.07 2.52
N TYR A 175 0.10 -30.36 2.59
CA TYR A 175 0.76 -30.86 3.80
C TYR A 175 0.33 -30.12 5.07
N GLY A 176 -0.13 -30.87 6.07
CA GLY A 176 -0.55 -30.35 7.38
C GLY A 176 -1.98 -29.79 7.44
N GLU A 177 -2.71 -29.71 6.33
CA GLU A 177 -4.14 -29.38 6.35
C GLU A 177 -4.93 -30.50 7.03
N SER A 178 -5.80 -30.17 7.97
CA SER A 178 -6.66 -31.14 8.67
C SER A 178 -8.14 -30.87 8.41
N CYS A 179 -8.99 -31.83 8.78
CA CYS A 179 -10.44 -31.63 8.74
C CYS A 179 -10.91 -30.40 9.54
N LEU A 180 -10.15 -29.98 10.58
CA LEU A 180 -10.43 -28.75 11.32
C LEU A 180 -10.30 -27.51 10.43
N HIS A 181 -9.26 -27.44 9.60
CA HIS A 181 -9.08 -26.34 8.65
C HIS A 181 -10.25 -26.27 7.65
N ILE A 182 -10.64 -27.42 7.07
CA ILE A 182 -11.75 -27.50 6.10
C ILE A 182 -13.08 -27.11 6.75
N ALA A 183 -13.34 -27.55 7.99
CA ALA A 183 -14.55 -27.20 8.73
C ALA A 183 -14.67 -25.69 8.97
N ILE A 184 -13.54 -25.01 9.22
CA ILE A 184 -13.48 -23.55 9.40
C ILE A 184 -13.74 -22.82 8.08
N VAL A 185 -13.17 -23.31 6.96
CA VAL A 185 -13.43 -22.76 5.62
C VAL A 185 -14.91 -22.83 5.26
N HIS A 186 -15.61 -23.86 5.72
CA HIS A 186 -17.05 -24.04 5.53
C HIS A 186 -17.92 -23.32 6.57
N ASP A 187 -17.32 -22.59 7.52
CA ASP A 187 -18.01 -21.87 8.59
C ASP A 187 -18.96 -22.76 9.43
N SER A 188 -18.59 -24.03 9.64
CA SER A 188 -19.40 -25.01 10.37
C SER A 188 -18.99 -25.11 11.84
N LEU A 189 -19.55 -24.26 12.70
CA LEU A 189 -19.26 -24.26 14.14
C LEU A 189 -19.54 -25.62 14.81
N ASP A 190 -20.62 -26.31 14.45
CA ASP A 190 -20.98 -27.60 15.04
C ASP A 190 -19.90 -28.67 14.76
N SER A 191 -19.37 -28.68 13.54
CA SER A 191 -18.31 -29.63 13.16
C SER A 191 -16.98 -29.29 13.83
N VAL A 192 -16.67 -27.99 13.96
CA VAL A 192 -15.49 -27.51 14.70
C VAL A 192 -15.57 -27.93 16.18
N LYS A 193 -16.73 -27.75 16.83
CA LYS A 193 -16.96 -28.19 18.21
C LYS A 193 -16.76 -29.69 18.38
N LEU A 194 -17.33 -30.48 17.46
CA LEU A 194 -17.21 -31.93 17.49
C LEU A 194 -15.74 -32.38 17.35
N LEU A 195 -15.00 -31.81 16.40
CA LEU A 195 -13.59 -32.13 16.18
C LEU A 195 -12.70 -31.80 17.40
N VAL A 196 -12.91 -30.65 18.03
CA VAL A 196 -12.06 -30.17 19.13
C VAL A 196 -12.47 -30.79 20.48
N GLU A 197 -13.74 -30.71 20.89
CA GLU A 197 -14.18 -31.16 22.22
C GLU A 197 -14.27 -32.69 22.34
N LYS A 198 -14.83 -33.36 21.32
CA LYS A 198 -15.07 -34.81 21.39
C LYS A 198 -13.90 -35.62 20.89
N CYS A 199 -13.27 -35.18 19.79
CA CYS A 199 -12.24 -35.96 19.12
C CYS A 199 -10.80 -35.52 19.44
N GLY A 200 -10.62 -34.38 20.11
CA GLY A 200 -9.31 -33.90 20.55
C GLY A 200 -8.41 -33.39 19.43
N ALA A 201 -8.97 -32.81 18.37
CA ALA A 201 -8.20 -32.21 17.29
C ALA A 201 -7.28 -31.07 17.78
N ASP A 202 -6.04 -31.04 17.29
CA ASP A 202 -5.07 -30.00 17.67
C ASP A 202 -5.42 -28.64 17.04
N VAL A 203 -5.74 -27.67 17.90
CA VAL A 203 -6.07 -26.29 17.50
C VAL A 203 -4.86 -25.49 17.00
N ASN A 204 -3.64 -25.98 17.24
CA ASN A 204 -2.39 -25.34 16.83
C ASN A 204 -1.67 -26.10 15.71
N LEU A 205 -2.35 -27.01 15.02
CA LEU A 205 -1.80 -27.72 13.87
C LEU A 205 -1.47 -26.72 12.74
N ARG A 206 -0.42 -26.99 11.95
CA ARG A 206 0.04 -26.09 10.89
C ARG A 206 -0.15 -26.69 9.50
N ALA A 207 -0.90 -26.00 8.65
CA ALA A 207 -1.00 -26.28 7.21
C ALA A 207 0.13 -25.56 6.45
N THR A 208 1.27 -26.24 6.24
CA THR A 208 2.48 -25.65 5.60
C THR A 208 2.64 -26.02 4.13
N GLY A 209 1.72 -26.79 3.57
CA GLY A 209 1.75 -27.26 2.18
C GLY A 209 1.99 -26.16 1.16
N ARG A 210 2.56 -26.53 0.00
CA ARG A 210 2.90 -25.58 -1.07
C ARG A 210 1.73 -24.76 -1.57
N PHE A 211 0.51 -25.31 -1.52
CA PHE A 211 -0.71 -24.61 -1.88
C PHE A 211 -0.91 -23.35 -1.04
N PHE A 212 -0.59 -23.41 0.24
CA PHE A 212 -0.75 -22.34 1.22
C PHE A 212 0.39 -21.31 1.20
N LEU A 213 1.45 -21.52 0.41
CA LEU A 213 2.51 -20.52 0.26
C LEU A 213 2.04 -19.34 -0.60
N PRO A 214 2.58 -18.13 -0.38
CA PRO A 214 2.46 -17.02 -1.33
C PRO A 214 2.91 -17.39 -2.75
N GLU A 215 2.25 -16.85 -3.77
CA GLU A 215 2.45 -17.21 -5.18
C GLU A 215 3.87 -16.91 -5.67
N ASP A 216 4.46 -15.84 -5.16
CA ASP A 216 5.86 -15.50 -5.40
C ASP A 216 6.78 -16.59 -4.83
N GLN A 217 6.47 -17.20 -3.69
CA GLN A 217 7.32 -18.25 -3.10
C GLN A 217 7.16 -19.63 -3.75
N LYS A 218 6.06 -19.88 -4.49
CA LYS A 218 5.82 -21.15 -5.20
C LYS A 218 6.78 -21.38 -6.37
N LYS A 219 7.14 -20.33 -7.12
CA LYS A 219 7.83 -20.44 -8.42
C LYS A 219 9.36 -20.40 -8.37
N LEU A 220 9.99 -20.10 -7.23
CA LEU A 220 11.44 -19.82 -7.19
C LEU A 220 12.34 -21.02 -6.84
N ASN A 221 13.42 -21.16 -7.61
CA ASN A 221 14.59 -21.97 -7.31
C ASN A 221 15.24 -21.55 -5.98
N ILE A 222 15.87 -22.52 -5.29
CA ILE A 222 16.44 -22.37 -3.94
C ILE A 222 17.44 -21.19 -3.84
N MET A 223 18.17 -20.86 -4.92
CA MET A 223 19.15 -19.76 -4.93
C MET A 223 18.54 -18.35 -5.00
N THR A 224 17.40 -18.15 -5.66
CA THR A 224 16.73 -16.84 -5.69
C THR A 224 15.80 -16.61 -4.50
N LYS A 225 15.41 -17.68 -3.77
CA LYS A 225 14.59 -17.64 -2.54
C LYS A 225 15.23 -16.92 -1.34
N ALA A 226 16.55 -16.78 -1.30
CA ALA A 226 17.25 -16.13 -0.17
C ALA A 226 17.37 -14.61 -0.32
N LEU A 227 17.08 -14.05 -1.51
CA LEU A 227 17.40 -12.66 -1.85
C LEU A 227 16.17 -11.75 -2.06
N MET A 228 14.95 -12.30 -2.09
CA MET A 228 13.73 -11.54 -2.39
C MET A 228 12.83 -11.38 -1.16
N THR A 229 12.40 -10.14 -0.94
CA THR A 229 11.28 -9.78 -0.05
C THR A 229 9.98 -10.30 -0.64
N THR A 230 9.10 -10.89 0.16
CA THR A 230 7.84 -11.44 -0.33
C THR A 230 6.80 -10.35 -0.53
N ASP A 231 5.94 -10.49 -1.53
CA ASP A 231 4.79 -9.59 -1.76
C ASP A 231 3.49 -10.10 -1.11
N TYR A 232 3.52 -11.32 -0.58
CA TYR A 232 2.41 -12.02 0.08
C TYR A 232 1.14 -12.11 -0.77
N LYS A 233 1.26 -11.97 -2.09
CA LYS A 233 0.12 -12.16 -2.99
C LYS A 233 -0.14 -13.65 -3.16
N GLY A 234 -1.41 -14.02 -3.11
CA GLY A 234 -1.82 -15.41 -3.32
C GLY A 234 -3.28 -15.60 -2.94
N TYR A 235 -3.90 -16.62 -3.51
CA TYR A 235 -5.31 -16.95 -3.24
C TYR A 235 -5.51 -17.70 -1.91
N ALA A 236 -4.50 -18.42 -1.42
CA ALA A 236 -4.65 -19.42 -0.37
C ALA A 236 -3.68 -19.26 0.82
N TYR A 237 -3.06 -18.11 1.01
CA TYR A 237 -2.14 -17.90 2.14
C TYR A 237 -2.90 -17.42 3.39
N TYR A 238 -3.21 -18.32 4.33
CA TYR A 238 -4.03 -18.03 5.52
C TYR A 238 -3.30 -18.12 6.87
N GLY A 239 -1.96 -18.22 6.86
CA GLY A 239 -1.15 -18.19 8.08
C GLY A 239 -1.13 -19.48 8.89
N GLU A 240 -1.24 -20.63 8.20
CA GLU A 240 -0.99 -22.01 8.66
C GLU A 240 -1.87 -22.55 9.80
N TYR A 241 -2.29 -21.72 10.76
CA TYR A 241 -3.00 -22.14 11.97
C TYR A 241 -4.53 -22.05 11.80
N PRO A 242 -5.31 -22.96 12.41
CA PRO A 242 -6.78 -22.92 12.41
C PRO A 242 -7.36 -21.56 12.85
N LEU A 243 -6.78 -20.96 13.90
CA LEU A 243 -7.19 -19.64 14.39
C LEU A 243 -6.98 -18.53 13.34
N ALA A 244 -5.89 -18.61 12.57
CA ALA A 244 -5.62 -17.66 11.50
C ALA A 244 -6.60 -17.82 10.33
N PHE A 245 -6.99 -19.05 9.99
CA PHE A 245 -8.06 -19.33 9.03
C PHE A 245 -9.37 -18.70 9.48
N ALA A 246 -9.81 -18.97 10.72
CA ALA A 246 -11.05 -18.40 11.27
C ALA A 246 -11.06 -16.86 11.22
N ALA A 247 -9.89 -16.24 11.49
CA ALA A 247 -9.73 -14.80 11.38
C ALA A 247 -9.83 -14.30 9.93
N CYS A 248 -9.22 -14.99 8.95
CA CYS A 248 -9.29 -14.60 7.55
C CYS A 248 -10.71 -14.67 6.96
N PHE A 249 -11.53 -15.63 7.42
CA PHE A 249 -12.94 -15.78 7.03
C PHE A 249 -13.91 -14.91 7.83
N GLU A 250 -13.43 -14.13 8.82
CA GLU A 250 -14.23 -13.24 9.67
C GLU A 250 -15.28 -13.97 10.55
N SER A 251 -15.07 -15.27 10.83
CA SER A 251 -15.93 -16.08 11.69
C SER A 251 -15.63 -15.84 13.17
N HIS A 252 -16.36 -14.90 13.77
CA HIS A 252 -16.16 -14.49 15.17
C HIS A 252 -16.42 -15.64 16.15
N GLU A 253 -17.50 -16.40 15.94
CA GLU A 253 -17.90 -17.50 16.85
C GLU A 253 -16.86 -18.63 16.89
N ILE A 254 -16.33 -19.01 15.72
CA ILE A 254 -15.27 -20.01 15.60
C ILE A 254 -13.98 -19.49 16.22
N TYR A 255 -13.65 -18.22 16.00
CA TYR A 255 -12.47 -17.59 16.58
C TYR A 255 -12.50 -17.60 18.10
N ASP A 256 -13.64 -17.22 18.70
CA ASP A 256 -13.84 -17.24 20.17
C ASP A 256 -13.70 -18.66 20.72
N PHE A 257 -14.36 -19.63 20.06
CA PHE A 257 -14.32 -21.02 20.46
C PHE A 257 -12.89 -21.61 20.41
N LEU A 258 -12.10 -21.28 19.38
CA LEU A 258 -10.71 -21.74 19.29
C LEU A 258 -9.84 -21.12 20.40
N LEU A 259 -10.05 -19.84 20.73
CA LEU A 259 -9.34 -19.18 21.84
C LEU A 259 -9.68 -19.80 23.20
N GLU A 260 -10.94 -20.12 23.44
CA GLU A 260 -11.38 -20.82 24.66
C GLU A 260 -10.71 -22.20 24.82
N ASN A 261 -10.43 -22.88 23.69
CA ASN A 261 -9.75 -24.17 23.64
C ASN A 261 -8.22 -24.08 23.52
N GLY A 262 -7.63 -22.93 23.83
CA GLY A 262 -6.17 -22.79 23.97
C GLY A 262 -5.41 -22.39 22.71
N ALA A 263 -6.08 -21.93 21.65
CA ALA A 263 -5.41 -21.31 20.52
C ALA A 263 -4.73 -19.99 20.91
N ASP A 264 -3.60 -19.67 20.28
CA ASP A 264 -2.85 -18.43 20.55
C ASP A 264 -2.72 -17.55 19.30
N PRO A 265 -3.27 -16.32 19.31
CA PRO A 265 -3.22 -15.42 18.16
C PRO A 265 -1.82 -14.88 17.84
N ASN A 266 -0.87 -15.05 18.76
CA ASN A 266 0.49 -14.55 18.64
C ASN A 266 1.48 -15.60 18.12
N LEU A 267 1.01 -16.81 17.78
CA LEU A 267 1.85 -17.82 17.14
C LEU A 267 2.26 -17.37 15.73
N PRO A 268 3.57 -17.38 15.42
CA PRO A 268 4.06 -17.01 14.11
C PRO A 268 4.07 -18.20 13.14
N ASP A 269 3.70 -17.95 11.89
CA ASP A 269 3.81 -18.92 10.79
C ASP A 269 5.26 -19.11 10.28
N SER A 270 5.45 -19.82 9.15
CA SER A 270 6.77 -20.00 8.53
C SER A 270 7.46 -18.69 8.10
N PHE A 271 6.74 -17.59 7.92
CA PHE A 271 7.28 -16.27 7.58
C PHE A 271 7.40 -15.35 8.81
N GLY A 272 7.02 -15.82 10.00
CA GLY A 272 6.99 -15.01 11.21
C GLY A 272 5.71 -14.18 11.36
N ASN A 273 4.75 -14.32 10.45
CA ASN A 273 3.50 -13.59 10.45
C ASN A 273 2.55 -14.18 11.49
N THR A 274 1.95 -13.31 12.29
CA THR A 274 0.89 -13.65 13.26
C THR A 274 -0.51 -13.49 12.65
N VAL A 275 -1.57 -13.82 13.40
CA VAL A 275 -2.96 -13.61 12.97
C VAL A 275 -3.21 -12.17 12.51
N LEU A 276 -2.66 -11.17 13.21
CA LEU A 276 -2.82 -9.76 12.81
C LEU A 276 -2.12 -9.42 11.50
N HIS A 277 -0.99 -10.07 11.17
CA HIS A 277 -0.35 -9.90 9.87
C HIS A 277 -1.25 -10.50 8.76
N MET A 278 -1.89 -11.65 9.01
CA MET A 278 -2.81 -12.26 8.06
C MET A 278 -4.03 -11.38 7.76
N LEU A 279 -4.61 -10.78 8.79
CA LEU A 279 -5.71 -9.84 8.65
C LEU A 279 -5.34 -8.59 7.85
N VAL A 280 -4.06 -8.17 7.89
CA VAL A 280 -3.53 -7.09 7.05
C VAL A 280 -3.37 -7.53 5.59
N ILE A 281 -2.89 -8.75 5.35
CA ILE A 281 -2.70 -9.29 3.99
C ILE A 281 -4.06 -9.42 3.28
N HIS A 282 -5.06 -9.95 3.98
CA HIS A 282 -6.43 -10.15 3.49
C HIS A 282 -7.35 -8.94 3.61
N ASP A 283 -6.86 -7.82 4.14
CA ASP A 283 -7.58 -6.54 4.21
C ASP A 283 -8.90 -6.62 5.02
N LYS A 284 -8.82 -7.19 6.24
CA LYS A 284 -9.96 -7.46 7.12
C LYS A 284 -9.98 -6.56 8.38
N PRO A 285 -10.40 -5.28 8.28
CA PRO A 285 -10.29 -4.31 9.38
C PRO A 285 -11.22 -4.61 10.55
N SER A 286 -12.41 -5.15 10.28
CA SER A 286 -13.41 -5.49 11.31
C SER A 286 -12.87 -6.57 12.25
N MET A 287 -12.40 -7.68 11.68
CA MET A 287 -11.82 -8.77 12.45
C MET A 287 -10.49 -8.37 13.12
N TYR A 288 -9.71 -7.47 12.51
CA TYR A 288 -8.51 -6.92 13.15
C TYR A 288 -8.86 -6.15 14.44
N LYS A 289 -9.87 -5.28 14.39
CA LYS A 289 -10.37 -4.55 15.59
C LYS A 289 -10.81 -5.53 16.67
N TYR A 290 -11.48 -6.60 16.28
CA TYR A 290 -11.98 -7.63 17.18
C TYR A 290 -10.84 -8.41 17.86
N ALA A 291 -9.95 -9.01 17.06
CA ALA A 291 -8.82 -9.81 17.55
C ALA A 291 -7.88 -9.01 18.48
N MET A 292 -7.65 -7.72 18.20
CA MET A 292 -6.80 -6.86 19.02
C MET A 292 -7.46 -6.48 20.36
N LYS A 293 -8.79 -6.34 20.40
CA LYS A 293 -9.55 -5.95 21.61
C LYS A 293 -10.19 -7.14 22.34
N HIS A 294 -9.83 -8.36 21.96
CA HIS A 294 -10.45 -9.56 22.49
C HIS A 294 -10.23 -9.68 24.02
N PRO A 295 -11.27 -10.01 24.82
CA PRO A 295 -11.19 -9.96 26.28
C PRO A 295 -10.32 -11.05 26.92
N THR A 296 -10.26 -12.26 26.33
CA THR A 296 -9.52 -13.39 26.92
C THR A 296 -8.03 -13.28 26.64
N LYS A 297 -7.66 -13.22 25.37
CA LYS A 297 -6.27 -13.16 24.90
C LYS A 297 -6.18 -12.22 23.68
N PRO A 298 -5.86 -10.93 23.90
CA PRO A 298 -5.71 -9.99 22.79
C PRO A 298 -4.48 -10.32 21.94
N ALA A 299 -4.62 -10.15 20.63
CA ALA A 299 -3.50 -10.29 19.71
C ALA A 299 -2.56 -9.07 19.82
N ASP A 300 -1.24 -9.31 19.80
CA ASP A 300 -0.20 -8.29 19.93
C ASP A 300 0.09 -7.62 18.57
N PRO A 301 -0.23 -6.32 18.39
CA PRO A 301 -0.03 -5.61 17.14
C PRO A 301 1.41 -5.11 16.92
N TYR A 302 2.34 -5.37 17.85
CA TYR A 302 3.72 -4.91 17.75
C TYR A 302 4.72 -6.04 17.50
N ARG A 303 4.25 -7.29 17.52
CA ARG A 303 5.08 -8.44 17.14
C ARG A 303 5.54 -8.28 15.70
N LYS A 304 6.83 -8.52 15.47
CA LYS A 304 7.46 -8.41 14.15
C LYS A 304 7.57 -9.77 13.48
N ASN A 305 7.39 -9.79 12.16
CA ASN A 305 7.65 -10.97 11.35
C ASN A 305 9.16 -11.17 11.05
N LYS A 306 9.53 -12.17 10.25
CA LYS A 306 10.95 -12.43 9.89
C LYS A 306 11.59 -11.32 9.05
N GLU A 307 10.80 -10.43 8.46
CA GLU A 307 11.29 -9.23 7.77
C GLU A 307 11.46 -8.02 8.72
N ASP A 308 11.24 -8.22 10.03
CA ASP A 308 11.12 -7.21 11.09
C ASP A 308 9.97 -6.20 10.88
N LEU A 309 8.93 -6.58 10.15
CA LEU A 309 7.76 -5.75 9.95
C LEU A 309 6.70 -6.05 11.00
N THR A 310 6.12 -5.03 11.61
CA THR A 310 4.86 -5.10 12.37
C THR A 310 3.67 -5.13 11.41
N PRO A 311 2.47 -5.54 11.84
CA PRO A 311 1.25 -5.45 11.03
C PRO A 311 1.01 -4.06 10.43
N LEU A 312 1.31 -2.98 11.17
CA LEU A 312 1.22 -1.61 10.66
C LEU A 312 2.20 -1.36 9.50
N THR A 313 3.47 -1.69 9.68
CA THR A 313 4.49 -1.49 8.63
C THR A 313 4.30 -2.43 7.43
N LEU A 314 3.72 -3.61 7.66
CA LEU A 314 3.32 -4.53 6.61
C LEU A 314 2.17 -3.94 5.77
N ALA A 315 1.19 -3.29 6.39
CA ALA A 315 0.12 -2.58 5.68
C ALA A 315 0.68 -1.49 4.74
N CYS A 316 1.73 -0.79 5.18
CA CYS A 316 2.46 0.18 4.35
C CYS A 316 3.18 -0.47 3.17
N LYS A 317 3.83 -1.63 3.39
CA LYS A 317 4.57 -2.37 2.35
C LYS A 317 3.62 -2.91 1.26
N ILE A 318 2.49 -3.49 1.67
CA ILE A 318 1.48 -4.06 0.75
C ILE A 318 0.68 -2.96 0.06
N GLY A 319 0.44 -1.82 0.74
CA GLY A 319 -0.32 -0.71 0.20
C GLY A 319 -1.81 -0.77 0.54
N ARG A 320 -2.17 -1.08 1.80
CA ARG A 320 -3.57 -1.16 2.29
C ARG A 320 -3.94 0.08 3.13
N PRO A 321 -4.46 1.16 2.53
CA PRO A 321 -4.71 2.42 3.24
C PRO A 321 -5.78 2.31 4.34
N ASP A 322 -6.86 1.57 4.10
CA ASP A 322 -7.97 1.45 5.05
C ASP A 322 -7.57 0.65 6.30
N MET A 323 -6.81 -0.43 6.11
CA MET A 323 -6.17 -1.16 7.21
C MET A 323 -5.17 -0.29 7.95
N PHE A 324 -4.30 0.43 7.23
CA PHE A 324 -3.32 1.33 7.85
C PHE A 324 -3.99 2.38 8.76
N ASN A 325 -5.04 3.05 8.25
CA ASN A 325 -5.80 4.02 9.03
C ASN A 325 -6.50 3.37 10.23
N THR A 326 -7.09 2.19 10.03
CA THR A 326 -7.74 1.42 11.11
C THR A 326 -6.75 1.09 12.23
N ILE A 327 -5.55 0.60 11.90
CA ILE A 327 -4.53 0.25 12.90
C ILE A 327 -4.05 1.50 13.65
N LEU A 328 -3.85 2.61 12.94
CA LEU A 328 -3.49 3.88 13.58
C LEU A 328 -4.55 4.37 14.56
N GLU A 329 -5.83 4.33 14.19
CA GLU A 329 -6.91 4.76 15.08
C GLU A 329 -7.06 3.84 16.29
N LEU A 330 -6.88 2.54 16.10
CA LEU A 330 -6.87 1.55 17.17
C LEU A 330 -5.74 1.77 18.19
N GLY A 331 -4.57 2.21 17.72
CA GLY A 331 -3.44 2.57 18.57
C GLY A 331 -3.48 3.99 19.13
N SER A 332 -4.48 4.80 18.74
CA SER A 332 -4.58 6.19 19.17
C SER A 332 -5.25 6.34 20.52
N GLN A 333 -4.80 7.33 21.29
CA GLN A 333 -5.41 7.70 22.56
C GLN A 333 -6.15 9.03 22.41
N GLU A 334 -7.46 9.02 22.62
CA GLU A 334 -8.28 10.23 22.65
C GLU A 334 -8.02 11.01 23.95
N PHE A 335 -7.67 12.30 23.83
CA PHE A 335 -7.49 13.23 24.95
C PHE A 335 -8.80 13.95 25.29
N TRP A 336 -9.43 14.50 24.26
CA TRP A 336 -10.71 15.20 24.37
C TRP A 336 -11.45 15.15 23.04
N SER A 337 -12.77 15.19 23.12
CA SER A 337 -13.66 15.32 21.97
C SER A 337 -14.62 16.47 22.25
N TYR A 338 -14.69 17.45 21.35
CA TYR A 338 -15.61 18.58 21.43
C TYR A 338 -16.38 18.73 20.11
N SER A 339 -17.70 18.52 20.15
CA SER A 339 -18.56 18.55 18.96
C SER A 339 -18.04 17.61 17.85
N ASN A 340 -17.61 18.16 16.71
CA ASN A 340 -16.98 17.47 15.59
C ASN A 340 -15.46 17.35 15.72
N PHE A 341 -14.81 18.00 16.68
CA PHE A 341 -13.36 17.94 16.83
C PHE A 341 -12.94 16.87 17.83
N THR A 342 -12.03 15.99 17.43
CA THR A 342 -11.39 15.01 18.31
C THR A 342 -9.89 15.24 18.33
N CYS A 343 -9.33 15.29 19.53
CA CYS A 343 -7.90 15.43 19.74
C CYS A 343 -7.34 14.11 20.22
N SER A 344 -6.56 13.46 19.36
CA SER A 344 -6.04 12.12 19.59
C SER A 344 -4.52 12.11 19.45
N ALA A 345 -3.86 11.38 20.33
CA ALA A 345 -2.43 11.16 20.30
C ALA A 345 -2.10 9.84 19.63
N TYR A 346 -1.27 9.89 18.59
CA TYR A 346 -0.85 8.73 17.81
C TYR A 346 0.58 8.33 18.18
N PRO A 347 0.82 7.09 18.62
CA PRO A 347 2.15 6.64 19.00
C PRO A 347 3.10 6.65 17.81
N LEU A 348 4.30 7.19 18.01
CA LEU A 348 5.27 7.43 16.94
C LEU A 348 6.23 6.27 16.69
N PHE A 349 6.29 5.27 17.57
CA PHE A 349 7.34 4.24 17.59
C PHE A 349 7.55 3.51 16.25
N SER A 350 6.47 3.16 15.55
CA SER A 350 6.52 2.45 14.26
C SER A 350 6.25 3.35 13.05
N VAL A 351 5.92 4.63 13.27
CA VAL A 351 5.50 5.57 12.23
C VAL A 351 6.65 6.51 11.87
N ASP A 352 7.35 7.03 12.87
CA ASP A 352 8.39 8.04 12.71
C ASP A 352 9.70 7.43 12.19
N SER A 353 10.43 8.19 11.38
CA SER A 353 11.76 7.84 10.91
C SER A 353 12.83 7.94 12.00
N ILE A 354 12.58 8.66 13.10
CA ILE A 354 13.55 8.93 14.17
C ILE A 354 13.27 8.04 15.39
N THR A 355 14.24 7.20 15.74
CA THR A 355 14.18 6.31 16.92
C THR A 355 14.37 7.08 18.23
N ALA A 356 14.24 6.39 19.38
CA ALA A 356 14.48 6.99 20.71
C ALA A 356 15.91 7.49 20.88
N GLU A 357 16.86 6.84 20.20
CA GLU A 357 18.28 7.13 20.27
C GLU A 357 18.72 8.21 19.28
N GLY A 358 17.80 8.71 18.45
CA GLY A 358 18.11 9.69 17.38
C GLY A 358 18.71 9.05 16.13
N ASP A 359 18.68 7.72 16.03
CA ASP A 359 19.01 6.98 14.81
C ASP A 359 17.83 6.89 13.86
N ILE A 360 18.12 6.69 12.58
CA ILE A 360 17.11 6.63 11.51
C ILE A 360 16.62 5.18 11.37
N ASP A 361 15.31 4.97 11.53
CA ASP A 361 14.65 3.68 11.29
C ASP A 361 14.18 3.56 9.84
N TRP A 362 14.90 2.73 9.07
CA TRP A 362 14.61 2.42 7.68
C TRP A 362 13.37 1.53 7.50
N LYS A 363 12.94 0.83 8.55
CA LYS A 363 11.74 -0.02 8.55
C LYS A 363 10.52 0.69 9.15
N SER A 364 10.64 1.99 9.45
CA SER A 364 9.50 2.81 9.87
C SER A 364 8.45 2.91 8.76
N ALA A 365 7.19 3.10 9.14
CA ALA A 365 6.09 3.26 8.18
C ALA A 365 6.37 4.40 7.19
N LEU A 366 6.89 5.54 7.68
CA LEU A 366 7.22 6.68 6.82
C LEU A 366 8.28 6.32 5.76
N MET A 367 9.34 5.60 6.14
CA MET A 367 10.39 5.21 5.19
C MET A 367 9.88 4.21 4.15
N ILE A 368 9.11 3.21 4.57
CA ILE A 368 8.51 2.22 3.66
C ILE A 368 7.58 2.91 2.64
N LEU A 369 6.77 3.88 3.08
CA LEU A 369 5.88 4.63 2.17
C LEU A 369 6.65 5.51 1.18
N ILE A 370 7.78 6.09 1.59
CA ILE A 370 8.62 6.92 0.73
C ILE A 370 9.36 6.08 -0.33
N GLU A 371 9.84 4.90 0.05
CA GLU A 371 10.55 3.96 -0.84
C GLU A 371 9.59 3.16 -1.74
N GLY A 372 8.33 3.00 -1.30
CA GLY A 372 7.28 2.30 -2.03
C GLY A 372 7.14 2.78 -3.47
N ARG A 373 7.18 1.81 -4.40
CA ARG A 373 6.95 2.04 -5.84
C ARG A 373 5.48 2.04 -6.23
N SER A 374 4.63 1.46 -5.38
CA SER A 374 3.20 1.30 -5.62
C SER A 374 2.45 2.63 -5.52
N GLU A 375 1.62 2.91 -6.51
CA GLU A 375 0.75 4.10 -6.49
C GLU A 375 -0.28 4.07 -5.35
N TRP A 376 -0.71 2.87 -4.97
CA TRP A 376 -1.65 2.61 -3.87
C TRP A 376 -1.16 3.07 -2.49
N THR A 377 0.14 3.35 -2.33
CA THR A 377 0.67 3.88 -1.06
C THR A 377 0.61 5.40 -0.96
N LEU A 378 0.46 6.11 -2.08
CA LEU A 378 0.42 7.57 -2.10
C LEU A 378 -0.75 8.18 -1.31
N PRO A 379 -1.97 7.58 -1.31
CA PRO A 379 -3.05 8.04 -0.45
C PRO A 379 -2.69 8.02 1.05
N MET A 380 -1.85 7.08 1.51
CA MET A 380 -1.43 7.02 2.93
C MET A 380 -0.49 8.19 3.32
N LEU A 381 0.18 8.81 2.35
CA LEU A 381 0.95 10.05 2.55
C LEU A 381 0.06 11.29 2.53
N GLN A 382 -1.16 11.19 1.99
CA GLN A 382 -2.12 12.28 1.85
C GLN A 382 -3.10 12.28 3.02
N GLY A 383 -2.95 13.28 3.89
CA GLY A 383 -3.84 13.48 5.04
C GLY A 383 -3.54 12.58 6.24
N GLY A 384 -4.39 12.66 7.26
CA GLY A 384 -4.26 11.90 8.49
C GLY A 384 -2.97 12.19 9.27
N VAL A 385 -2.47 11.16 9.96
CA VAL A 385 -1.37 11.27 10.93
C VAL A 385 -0.02 11.51 10.25
N ILE A 386 0.26 10.84 9.12
CA ILE A 386 1.54 10.98 8.41
C ILE A 386 1.68 12.35 7.76
N GLY A 387 0.62 12.86 7.13
CA GLY A 387 0.62 14.20 6.56
C GLY A 387 0.93 15.26 7.62
N GLN A 388 0.27 15.16 8.78
CA GLN A 388 0.53 16.07 9.90
C GLN A 388 1.93 15.90 10.49
N LEU A 389 2.44 14.67 10.60
CA LEU A 389 3.82 14.42 11.05
C LEU A 389 4.84 15.12 10.14
N LEU A 390 4.67 14.99 8.83
CA LEU A 390 5.54 15.66 7.85
C LEU A 390 5.45 17.19 7.93
N GLU A 391 4.25 17.71 8.22
CA GLU A 391 4.05 19.14 8.38
C GLU A 391 4.72 19.69 9.66
N GLU A 392 4.60 18.98 10.79
CA GLU A 392 5.27 19.36 12.03
C GLU A 392 6.80 19.29 11.89
N LYS A 393 7.33 18.25 11.24
CA LYS A 393 8.76 18.18 10.89
C LYS A 393 9.20 19.35 10.01
N TRP A 394 8.37 19.72 9.04
CA TRP A 394 8.63 20.88 8.18
C TRP A 394 8.64 22.19 8.97
N LYS A 395 7.76 22.36 9.96
CA LYS A 395 7.72 23.54 10.84
C LYS A 395 8.94 23.62 11.76
N VAL A 396 9.33 22.51 12.39
CA VAL A 396 10.42 22.47 13.38
C VAL A 396 11.78 22.78 12.74
N PHE A 397 12.16 22.08 11.67
CA PHE A 397 13.49 22.26 11.08
C PHE A 397 13.48 22.45 9.56
N GLY A 398 12.53 21.82 8.84
CA GLY A 398 12.54 21.79 7.38
C GLY A 398 12.51 23.17 6.73
N ARG A 399 11.56 24.03 7.15
CA ARG A 399 11.37 25.38 6.59
C ARG A 399 12.61 26.26 6.73
N ARG A 400 13.25 26.24 7.90
CA ARG A 400 14.43 27.08 8.17
C ARG A 400 15.64 26.59 7.38
N THR A 401 15.91 25.29 7.42
CA THR A 401 17.11 24.72 6.79
C THR A 401 17.01 24.74 5.27
N PHE A 402 15.86 24.37 4.72
CA PHE A 402 15.59 24.48 3.29
C PHE A 402 15.62 25.93 2.80
N GLY A 403 15.09 26.87 3.60
CA GLY A 403 15.16 28.31 3.29
C GLY A 403 16.59 28.87 3.28
N LEU A 404 17.43 28.44 4.24
CA LEU A 404 18.85 28.83 4.27
C LEU A 404 19.64 28.24 3.10
N GLN A 405 19.36 26.99 2.72
CA GLN A 405 19.96 26.36 1.54
C GLN A 405 19.55 27.06 0.24
N LEU A 406 18.27 27.43 0.10
CA LEU A 406 17.79 28.22 -1.03
C LEU A 406 18.48 29.60 -1.09
N LEU A 407 18.63 30.27 0.05
CA LEU A 407 19.34 31.55 0.11
C LEU A 407 20.81 31.39 -0.30
N TRP A 408 21.48 30.34 0.16
CA TRP A 408 22.85 30.05 -0.24
C TRP A 408 22.98 29.77 -1.75
N LEU A 409 22.02 29.03 -2.34
CA LEU A 409 21.96 28.84 -3.79
C LEU A 409 21.73 30.15 -4.55
N ILE A 410 20.79 31.00 -4.10
CA ILE A 410 20.53 32.30 -4.74
C ILE A 410 21.78 33.16 -4.72
N LEU A 411 22.51 33.20 -3.61
CA LEU A 411 23.78 33.91 -3.53
C LEU A 411 24.82 33.35 -4.52
N HIS A 412 24.92 32.02 -4.64
CA HIS A 412 25.78 31.38 -5.63
C HIS A 412 25.40 31.78 -7.07
N LEU A 413 24.11 31.80 -7.41
CA LEU A 413 23.61 32.20 -8.74
C LEU A 413 23.86 33.67 -9.04
N VAL A 414 23.70 34.55 -8.04
CA VAL A 414 24.02 35.98 -8.17
C VAL A 414 25.51 36.16 -8.43
N PHE A 415 26.38 35.52 -7.64
CA PHE A 415 27.82 35.61 -7.86
C PHE A 415 28.21 35.08 -9.24
N LEU A 416 27.68 33.91 -9.65
CA LEU A 416 27.94 33.32 -10.96
C LEU A 416 27.53 34.25 -12.09
N SER A 417 26.33 34.84 -12.00
CA SER A 417 25.83 35.78 -13.01
C SER A 417 26.72 37.03 -13.07
N THR A 418 27.08 37.60 -11.91
CA THR A 418 27.96 38.77 -11.84
C THR A 418 29.35 38.48 -12.40
N ALA A 419 29.92 37.31 -12.14
CA ALA A 419 31.22 36.92 -12.68
C ALA A 419 31.20 36.79 -14.22
N VAL A 420 30.10 36.26 -14.77
CA VAL A 420 29.91 36.10 -16.22
C VAL A 420 29.67 37.46 -16.90
N TYR A 421 28.81 38.30 -16.33
CA TYR A 421 28.48 39.62 -16.93
C TYR A 421 29.63 40.63 -16.85
N LEU A 422 30.48 40.56 -15.81
CA LEU A 422 31.64 41.43 -15.68
C LEU A 422 32.90 40.87 -16.38
N ARG A 423 32.75 39.79 -17.15
CA ARG A 423 33.88 39.17 -17.84
C ARG A 423 34.38 40.07 -18.97
N PRO A 424 35.69 40.39 -19.03
CA PRO A 424 36.23 41.25 -20.06
C PRO A 424 36.35 40.51 -21.41
N ASP A 425 36.19 41.25 -22.51
CA ASP A 425 36.35 40.73 -23.88
C ASP A 425 37.82 40.49 -24.26
N SER A 426 38.78 40.90 -23.42
CA SER A 426 40.21 40.73 -23.69
C SER A 426 40.71 39.33 -23.32
N LEU A 427 41.65 38.81 -24.13
CA LEU A 427 42.34 37.54 -23.88
C LEU A 427 43.14 37.49 -22.57
N GLU A 428 43.41 38.65 -21.95
CA GLU A 428 44.13 38.73 -20.68
C GLU A 428 43.18 38.82 -19.47
N LEU A 429 42.65 37.67 -19.04
CA LEU A 429 41.72 37.60 -17.91
C LEU A 429 42.34 37.88 -16.52
N MET A 430 43.66 38.09 -16.42
CA MET A 430 44.37 38.31 -15.16
C MET A 430 44.88 39.75 -14.94
N THR A 431 44.77 40.63 -15.94
CA THR A 431 45.34 41.98 -15.92
C THR A 431 44.24 43.03 -15.98
N GLY A 432 43.66 43.35 -14.82
CA GLY A 432 42.61 44.36 -14.69
C GLY A 432 42.60 44.99 -13.30
N THR A 433 42.58 46.33 -13.24
CA THR A 433 42.60 47.11 -11.99
C THR A 433 41.33 47.95 -11.79
N THR A 434 40.32 47.77 -12.64
CA THR A 434 39.07 48.53 -12.59
C THR A 434 38.22 48.03 -11.42
N ALA A 435 37.32 48.87 -10.89
CA ALA A 435 36.37 48.44 -9.85
C ALA A 435 35.53 47.21 -10.29
N ALA A 436 35.21 47.11 -11.58
CA ALA A 436 34.54 45.95 -12.17
C ALA A 436 35.42 44.68 -12.12
N ASP A 437 36.72 44.79 -12.41
CA ASP A 437 37.66 43.68 -12.34
C ASP A 437 37.83 43.17 -10.90
N ILE A 438 37.92 44.09 -9.94
CA ILE A 438 37.99 43.76 -8.51
C ILE A 438 36.72 43.03 -8.08
N ALA A 439 35.55 43.52 -8.47
CA ALA A 439 34.27 42.87 -8.18
C ALA A 439 34.21 41.46 -8.79
N ARG A 440 34.67 41.29 -10.04
CA ARG A 440 34.77 39.99 -10.71
C ARG A 440 35.70 39.01 -9.96
N TYR A 441 36.90 39.45 -9.57
CA TYR A 441 37.81 38.56 -8.83
C TYR A 441 37.22 38.09 -7.51
N ILE A 442 36.54 38.99 -6.78
CA ILE A 442 35.86 38.64 -5.53
C ILE A 442 34.77 37.59 -5.81
N THR A 443 33.91 37.81 -6.81
CA THR A 443 32.83 36.86 -7.11
C THR A 443 33.36 35.53 -7.63
N GLU A 444 34.39 35.50 -8.49
CA GLU A 444 35.05 34.29 -8.97
C GLU A 444 35.63 33.45 -7.82
N ILE A 445 36.34 34.09 -6.88
CA ILE A 445 36.87 33.40 -5.68
C ILE A 445 35.72 32.81 -4.85
N LEU A 446 34.65 33.58 -4.62
CA LEU A 446 33.50 33.12 -3.86
C LEU A 446 32.77 31.96 -4.55
N ILE A 447 32.65 31.97 -5.88
CA ILE A 447 32.04 30.87 -6.66
C ILE A 447 32.86 29.60 -6.53
N VAL A 448 34.19 29.70 -6.67
CA VAL A 448 35.09 28.54 -6.54
C VAL A 448 35.02 27.97 -5.13
N ILE A 449 35.06 28.82 -4.09
CA ILE A 449 34.92 28.37 -2.70
C ILE A 449 33.57 27.66 -2.51
N ASN A 450 32.47 28.26 -2.97
CA ASN A 450 31.15 27.65 -2.88
C ASN A 450 31.09 26.29 -3.61
N ALA A 451 31.60 26.21 -4.84
CA ALA A 451 31.62 24.98 -5.62
C ALA A 451 32.42 23.87 -4.93
N VAL A 452 33.59 24.19 -4.35
CA VAL A 452 34.39 23.22 -3.58
C VAL A 452 33.66 22.77 -2.33
N VAL A 453 33.02 23.68 -1.58
CA VAL A 453 32.24 23.32 -0.39
C VAL A 453 31.08 22.39 -0.75
N PHE A 454 30.33 22.69 -1.82
CA PHE A 454 29.27 21.80 -2.30
C PHE A 454 29.80 20.42 -2.67
N LEU A 455 30.90 20.34 -3.42
CA LEU A 455 31.53 19.06 -3.79
C LEU A 455 31.97 18.26 -2.55
N LEU A 456 32.53 18.91 -1.53
CA LEU A 456 32.94 18.24 -0.29
C LEU A 456 31.76 17.68 0.51
N LEU A 457 30.65 18.43 0.60
CA LEU A 457 29.43 17.97 1.26
C LEU A 457 28.84 16.74 0.54
N GLU A 458 28.82 16.76 -0.79
CA GLU A 458 28.34 15.64 -1.60
C GLU A 458 29.23 14.41 -1.49
N VAL A 459 30.56 14.57 -1.49
CA VAL A 459 31.49 13.46 -1.27
C VAL A 459 31.27 12.81 0.10
N ASN A 460 30.97 13.62 1.12
CA ASN A 460 30.64 13.10 2.44
C ASN A 460 29.31 12.31 2.44
N GLU A 461 28.29 12.80 1.73
CA GLU A 461 27.03 12.06 1.53
C GLU A 461 27.26 10.73 0.80
N ILE A 462 28.07 10.73 -0.26
CA ILE A 462 28.44 9.53 -1.03
C ILE A 462 29.17 8.52 -0.15
N ARG A 463 30.07 8.98 0.72
CA ARG A 463 30.80 8.10 1.65
C ARG A 463 29.86 7.41 2.65
N MET A 464 28.80 8.10 3.08
CA MET A 464 27.84 7.59 4.06
C MET A 464 26.80 6.65 3.42
N VAL A 465 26.36 6.93 2.19
CA VAL A 465 25.30 6.18 1.49
C VAL A 465 25.86 5.02 0.64
N GLY A 466 27.11 5.12 0.19
CA GLY A 466 27.77 4.15 -0.70
C GLY A 466 27.46 4.37 -2.19
N PHE A 467 28.35 3.88 -3.06
CA PHE A 467 28.31 4.12 -4.51
C PHE A 467 27.02 3.60 -5.20
N MET A 468 26.51 2.44 -4.77
CA MET A 468 25.29 1.88 -5.36
C MET A 468 24.03 2.66 -4.97
N GLY A 469 24.04 3.28 -3.78
CA GLY A 469 23.00 4.21 -3.35
C GLY A 469 23.05 5.53 -4.12
N LEU A 470 24.25 6.02 -4.45
CA LEU A 470 24.44 7.18 -5.33
C LEU A 470 23.83 6.95 -6.71
N LEU A 471 24.10 5.82 -7.36
CA LEU A 471 23.57 5.54 -8.70
C LEU A 471 22.02 5.54 -8.72
N LYS A 472 21.40 4.98 -7.67
CA LYS A 472 19.94 5.02 -7.49
C LYS A 472 19.43 6.44 -7.20
N ASN A 473 20.19 7.27 -6.48
CA ASN A 473 19.79 8.65 -6.17
C ASN A 473 19.89 9.58 -7.40
N ILE A 474 20.92 9.39 -8.24
CA ILE A 474 21.15 10.10 -9.51
C ILE A 474 19.94 9.97 -10.44
N LEU A 475 19.39 8.75 -10.58
CA LEU A 475 18.21 8.50 -11.42
C LEU A 475 16.93 9.18 -10.90
N ASN A 476 16.86 9.46 -9.60
CA ASN A 476 15.66 10.02 -8.97
C ASN A 476 15.68 11.56 -8.87
N VAL A 477 16.85 12.20 -8.95
CA VAL A 477 17.02 13.66 -8.79
C VAL A 477 17.97 14.21 -9.85
N PRO A 478 17.52 14.40 -11.11
CA PRO A 478 18.37 14.86 -12.20
C PRO A 478 18.95 16.26 -11.98
N ASP A 479 18.21 17.14 -11.31
CA ASP A 479 18.58 18.54 -11.06
C ASP A 479 19.88 18.68 -10.26
N LYS A 480 20.02 17.82 -9.25
CA LYS A 480 21.20 17.78 -8.38
C LYS A 480 22.44 17.31 -9.16
N VAL A 481 22.25 16.43 -10.14
CA VAL A 481 23.32 15.90 -10.99
C VAL A 481 23.81 16.97 -11.95
N LEU A 482 22.89 17.70 -12.60
CA LEU A 482 23.23 18.84 -13.45
C LEU A 482 24.01 19.92 -12.68
N PHE A 483 23.60 20.20 -11.44
CA PHE A 483 24.31 21.11 -10.55
C PHE A 483 25.73 20.62 -10.21
N LEU A 484 25.87 19.32 -9.90
CA LEU A 484 27.17 18.72 -9.57
C LEU A 484 28.12 18.80 -10.76
N ILE A 485 27.64 18.49 -11.97
CA ILE A 485 28.40 18.65 -13.23
C ILE A 485 28.83 20.10 -13.38
N GLY A 486 27.94 21.07 -13.15
CA GLY A 486 28.27 22.50 -13.17
C GLY A 486 29.36 22.88 -12.17
N CYS A 487 29.30 22.36 -10.94
CA CYS A 487 30.33 22.60 -9.92
C CYS A 487 31.69 22.02 -10.31
N VAL A 488 31.71 20.83 -10.93
CA VAL A 488 32.95 20.23 -11.47
C VAL A 488 33.50 21.09 -12.61
N CYS A 489 32.66 21.56 -13.53
CA CYS A 489 33.06 22.47 -14.61
C CYS A 489 33.69 23.76 -14.06
N ILE A 490 33.11 24.37 -13.02
CA ILE A 490 33.67 25.56 -12.35
C ILE A 490 35.08 25.30 -11.80
N VAL A 491 35.30 24.15 -11.17
CA VAL A 491 36.63 23.77 -10.65
C VAL A 491 37.61 23.51 -11.80
N LEU A 492 37.16 22.92 -12.90
CA LEU A 492 37.96 22.69 -14.11
C LEU A 492 38.34 24.00 -14.82
N CYS A 493 37.63 25.11 -14.62
CA CYS A 493 38.04 26.41 -15.15
C CYS A 493 39.41 26.87 -14.59
N ILE A 494 39.79 26.46 -13.38
CA ILE A 494 41.05 26.85 -12.73
C ILE A 494 42.28 26.37 -13.53
N PRO A 495 42.46 25.06 -13.81
CA PRO A 495 43.59 24.60 -14.61
C PRO A 495 43.54 25.16 -16.04
N MET A 496 42.34 25.29 -16.64
CA MET A 496 42.21 25.84 -17.99
C MET A 496 42.71 27.29 -18.08
N ARG A 497 42.42 28.09 -17.05
CA ARG A 497 42.91 29.46 -16.91
C ARG A 497 44.43 29.53 -16.79
N PHE A 498 45.05 28.61 -16.04
CA PHE A 498 46.53 28.54 -15.97
C PHE A 498 47.18 28.14 -17.30
N THR A 499 46.50 27.29 -18.09
CA THR A 499 46.96 26.90 -19.43
C THR A 499 46.64 27.93 -20.52
N LYS A 500 45.96 29.05 -20.17
CA LYS A 500 45.50 30.10 -21.10
C LYS A 500 44.57 29.59 -22.21
N LEU A 501 43.83 28.51 -21.97
CA LEU A 501 42.82 27.97 -22.89
C LEU A 501 41.47 28.65 -22.65
N VAL A 502 41.34 29.91 -23.11
CA VAL A 502 40.16 30.76 -22.86
C VAL A 502 38.90 30.17 -23.46
N GLU A 503 38.96 29.67 -24.71
CA GLU A 503 37.79 29.07 -25.37
C GLU A 503 37.22 27.88 -24.58
N ALA A 504 38.09 27.01 -24.05
CA ALA A 504 37.67 25.88 -23.23
C ALA A 504 37.03 26.32 -21.90
N GLU A 505 37.54 27.39 -21.29
CA GLU A 505 36.95 28.02 -20.10
C GLU A 505 35.53 28.53 -20.39
N ASP A 506 35.30 29.15 -21.56
CA ASP A 506 34.00 29.66 -21.98
C ASP A 506 32.96 28.54 -22.13
N TRP A 507 33.35 27.44 -22.78
CA TRP A 507 32.51 26.26 -22.93
C TRP A 507 32.12 25.65 -21.57
N LEU A 508 33.10 25.50 -20.66
CA LEU A 508 32.86 24.97 -19.32
C LEU A 508 31.94 25.89 -18.50
N LEU A 509 32.14 27.21 -18.59
CA LEU A 509 31.31 28.19 -17.89
C LEU A 509 29.88 28.21 -18.44
N GLY A 510 29.70 28.10 -19.77
CA GLY A 510 28.39 27.99 -20.40
C GLY A 510 27.58 26.80 -19.87
N ILE A 511 28.22 25.62 -19.77
CA ILE A 511 27.60 24.42 -19.19
C ILE A 511 27.28 24.64 -17.71
N ALA A 512 28.20 25.25 -16.95
CA ALA A 512 28.02 25.49 -15.52
C ALA A 512 26.85 26.43 -15.21
N ILE A 513 26.62 27.47 -16.02
CA ILE A 513 25.50 28.40 -15.85
C ILE A 513 24.17 27.66 -16.00
N ILE A 514 24.01 26.91 -17.09
CA ILE A 514 22.77 26.16 -17.36
C ILE A 514 22.54 25.16 -16.22
N GLY A 515 23.54 24.34 -15.88
CA GLY A 515 23.43 23.38 -14.78
C GLY A 515 23.06 24.04 -13.43
N SER A 516 23.62 25.21 -13.15
CA SER A 516 23.37 25.93 -11.90
C SER A 516 21.96 26.51 -11.80
N TRP A 517 21.47 27.14 -12.87
CA TRP A 517 20.11 27.71 -12.90
C TRP A 517 19.03 26.62 -12.85
N PHE A 518 19.24 25.49 -13.51
CA PHE A 518 18.30 24.36 -13.45
C PHE A 518 18.13 23.79 -12.04
N TYR A 519 19.13 23.95 -11.17
CA TYR A 519 19.03 23.53 -9.77
C TYR A 519 17.98 24.34 -8.98
N LEU A 520 17.56 25.51 -9.45
CA LEU A 520 16.47 26.26 -8.82
C LEU A 520 15.15 25.46 -8.82
N PHE A 521 14.89 24.66 -9.86
CA PHE A 521 13.69 23.83 -9.94
C PHE A 521 13.64 22.79 -8.82
N PHE A 522 14.79 22.31 -8.34
CA PHE A 522 14.85 21.43 -7.16
C PHE A 522 14.14 22.07 -5.97
N TYR A 523 14.40 23.36 -5.72
CA TYR A 523 13.84 24.10 -4.58
C TYR A 523 12.39 24.51 -4.80
N CYS A 524 11.97 24.76 -6.04
CA CYS A 524 10.57 24.97 -6.39
C CYS A 524 9.69 23.76 -5.99
N ARG A 525 10.24 22.54 -5.98
CA ARG A 525 9.52 21.33 -5.52
C ARG A 525 9.18 21.33 -4.03
N GLY A 526 9.85 22.12 -3.19
CA GLY A 526 9.59 22.17 -1.74
C GLY A 526 8.30 22.90 -1.37
N TRP A 527 7.75 23.71 -2.28
CA TRP A 527 6.60 24.58 -2.03
C TRP A 527 5.28 23.96 -2.50
N THR A 528 4.21 24.25 -1.78
CA THR A 528 2.86 23.72 -2.03
C THR A 528 2.27 24.19 -3.35
N LEU A 529 2.48 25.45 -3.71
CA LEU A 529 1.92 26.03 -4.92
C LEU A 529 2.67 25.59 -6.18
N THR A 530 4.00 25.65 -6.17
CA THR A 530 4.83 25.41 -7.38
C THR A 530 5.24 23.96 -7.56
N GLY A 531 5.25 23.16 -6.50
CA GLY A 531 5.79 21.81 -6.53
C GLY A 531 5.05 20.83 -7.45
N PRO A 532 3.71 20.74 -7.41
CA PRO A 532 2.94 19.91 -8.33
C PRO A 532 3.22 20.25 -9.80
N PHE A 533 3.29 21.54 -10.15
CA PHE A 533 3.61 21.99 -11.50
C PHE A 533 5.00 21.54 -11.95
N VAL A 534 6.01 21.63 -11.09
CA VAL A 534 7.36 21.15 -11.43
C VAL A 534 7.36 19.63 -11.66
N THR A 535 6.67 18.85 -10.81
CA THR A 535 6.58 17.39 -11.02
C THR A 535 5.86 17.03 -12.32
N MET A 536 4.86 17.80 -12.71
CA MET A 536 4.13 17.65 -13.96
C MET A 536 5.05 17.93 -15.17
N ILE A 537 5.84 19.01 -15.13
CA ILE A 537 6.81 19.34 -16.19
C ILE A 537 7.80 18.17 -16.41
N TYR A 538 8.40 17.63 -15.34
CA TYR A 538 9.36 16.52 -15.49
C TYR A 538 8.72 15.26 -16.09
N LYS A 539 7.48 14.96 -15.73
CA LYS A 539 6.76 13.81 -16.29
C LYS A 539 6.40 14.02 -17.76
N MET A 540 5.96 15.21 -18.13
CA MET A 540 5.68 15.55 -19.52
C MET A 540 6.95 15.47 -20.38
N ILE A 541 8.08 15.97 -19.87
CA ILE A 541 9.36 15.91 -20.58
C ILE A 541 9.84 14.46 -20.74
N SER A 542 9.81 13.66 -19.67
CA SER A 542 10.32 12.28 -19.73
C SER A 542 9.41 11.32 -20.50
N GLY A 543 8.09 11.53 -20.48
CA GLY A 543 7.11 10.66 -21.15
C GLY A 543 6.76 11.10 -22.57
N ASP A 544 6.24 12.33 -22.71
CA ASP A 544 5.63 12.78 -23.96
C ASP A 544 6.64 13.43 -24.88
N MET A 545 7.49 14.33 -24.34
CA MET A 545 8.54 14.99 -25.12
C MET A 545 9.58 13.99 -25.62
N ALA A 546 9.87 12.91 -24.87
CA ALA A 546 10.76 11.86 -25.33
C ALA A 546 10.16 11.08 -26.52
N ARG A 547 8.88 10.68 -26.46
CA ARG A 547 8.17 10.02 -27.57
C ARG A 547 8.07 10.92 -28.80
N PHE A 548 7.71 12.18 -28.58
CA PHE A 548 7.71 13.22 -29.60
C PHE A 548 9.09 13.41 -30.23
N GLY A 549 10.14 13.50 -29.40
CA GLY A 549 11.51 13.69 -29.83
C GLY A 549 12.00 12.58 -30.74
N ILE A 550 11.66 11.31 -30.45
CA ILE A 550 12.02 10.18 -31.32
C ILE A 550 11.40 10.33 -32.71
N ILE A 551 10.11 10.64 -32.79
CA ILE A 551 9.41 10.85 -34.07
C ILE A 551 9.99 12.06 -34.80
N TYR A 552 10.18 13.17 -34.09
CA TYR A 552 10.73 14.42 -34.63
C TYR A 552 12.14 14.25 -35.19
N PHE A 553 13.06 13.65 -34.43
CA PHE A 553 14.43 13.39 -34.90
C PHE A 553 14.47 12.41 -36.06
N THR A 554 13.54 11.45 -36.14
CA THR A 554 13.42 10.55 -37.31
C THR A 554 13.15 11.34 -38.58
N PHE A 555 12.24 12.32 -38.53
CA PHE A 555 11.99 13.21 -39.66
C PHE A 555 13.21 14.08 -39.99
N ILE A 556 13.85 14.70 -39.00
CA ILE A 556 15.03 15.56 -39.27
C ILE A 556 16.18 14.75 -39.88
N ILE A 557 16.49 13.58 -39.33
CA ILE A 557 17.58 12.72 -39.84
C ILE A 557 17.27 12.21 -41.26
N THR A 558 15.99 12.06 -41.63
CA THR A 558 15.59 11.63 -42.98
C THR A 558 15.75 12.77 -44.00
N PHE A 559 15.37 14.00 -43.64
CA PHE A 559 15.39 15.14 -44.56
C PHE A 559 16.77 15.84 -44.61
N ALA A 560 17.56 15.81 -43.53
CA ALA A 560 18.84 16.52 -43.47
C ALA A 560 19.84 16.10 -44.58
N PRO A 561 20.06 14.80 -44.86
CA PRO A 561 20.93 14.39 -45.96
C PRO A 561 20.40 14.81 -47.34
N ALA A 562 19.07 14.84 -47.52
CA ALA A 562 18.46 15.26 -48.77
C ALA A 562 18.75 16.75 -49.05
N PHE A 563 18.61 17.62 -48.04
CA PHE A 563 18.98 19.03 -48.18
C PHE A 563 20.49 19.22 -48.31
N TRP A 564 21.31 18.49 -47.55
CA TRP A 564 22.77 18.56 -47.66
C TRP A 564 23.27 18.28 -49.09
N ILE A 565 22.75 17.23 -49.74
CA ILE A 565 23.12 16.88 -51.13
C ILE A 565 22.77 18.02 -52.10
N MET A 566 21.61 18.67 -51.93
CA MET A 566 21.13 19.70 -52.85
C MET A 566 21.88 21.03 -52.77
N PHE A 567 22.55 21.27 -51.64
CA PHE A 567 23.35 22.46 -51.36
C PHE A 567 24.85 22.18 -51.34
N ARG A 568 25.25 20.97 -51.74
CA ARG A 568 26.65 20.56 -51.82
C ARG A 568 27.43 21.52 -52.75
N ASP A 569 28.58 21.99 -52.25
CA ASP A 569 29.48 22.92 -52.95
C ASP A 569 28.85 24.27 -53.34
N LYS A 570 27.76 24.69 -52.68
CA LYS A 570 27.14 26.02 -52.84
C LYS A 570 27.61 26.99 -51.74
N PRO A 571 27.70 28.30 -52.03
CA PRO A 571 28.13 29.31 -51.06
C PRO A 571 26.98 29.67 -50.10
N THR A 572 26.57 28.73 -49.26
CA THR A 572 25.51 28.91 -48.27
C THR A 572 26.03 28.49 -46.89
N GLU A 573 26.01 29.42 -45.92
CA GLU A 573 26.33 29.11 -44.52
C GLU A 573 25.30 28.15 -43.90
N LYS A 574 24.06 28.25 -44.38
CA LYS A 574 22.96 27.35 -44.07
C LYS A 574 23.10 26.15 -45.02
N PHE A 575 23.30 24.94 -44.50
CA PHE A 575 23.56 23.68 -45.24
C PHE A 575 25.01 23.37 -45.68
N ASP A 576 26.02 23.98 -45.07
CA ASP A 576 27.45 23.74 -45.39
C ASP A 576 27.95 22.31 -45.05
N SER A 577 27.38 21.70 -44.03
CA SER A 577 27.81 20.44 -43.42
C SER A 577 26.60 19.57 -43.05
N GLU A 578 26.80 18.26 -42.88
CA GLU A 578 25.71 17.34 -42.52
C GLU A 578 25.01 17.76 -41.21
N LEU A 579 25.79 18.17 -40.20
CA LEU A 579 25.27 18.70 -38.94
C LEU A 579 24.68 20.11 -39.09
N GLY A 580 25.28 20.95 -39.95
CA GLY A 580 24.74 22.26 -40.30
C GLY A 580 23.35 22.14 -40.95
N SER A 581 23.13 21.15 -41.81
CA SER A 581 21.82 20.86 -42.42
C SER A 581 20.79 20.41 -41.38
N VAL A 582 21.18 19.56 -40.42
CA VAL A 582 20.33 19.17 -39.27
C VAL A 582 19.91 20.39 -38.46
N MET A 583 20.85 21.28 -38.11
CA MET A 583 20.58 22.49 -37.35
C MET A 583 19.70 23.49 -38.12
N THR A 584 19.96 23.63 -39.42
CA THR A 584 19.17 24.51 -40.29
C THR A 584 17.73 24.01 -40.39
N LEU A 585 17.51 22.69 -40.54
CA LEU A 585 16.16 22.11 -40.51
C LEU A 585 15.48 22.29 -39.16
N PHE A 586 16.20 22.14 -38.05
CA PHE A 586 15.68 22.42 -36.72
C PHE A 586 15.20 23.88 -36.60
N GLN A 587 16.01 24.86 -37.03
CA GLN A 587 15.62 26.28 -37.08
C GLN A 587 14.39 26.52 -37.96
N MET A 588 14.32 25.86 -39.12
CA MET A 588 13.16 25.94 -40.02
C MET A 588 11.88 25.43 -39.35
N THR A 589 11.95 24.38 -38.51
CA THR A 589 10.76 23.91 -37.77
C THR A 589 10.27 24.91 -36.71
N LEU A 590 11.15 25.75 -36.18
CA LEU A 590 10.79 26.84 -35.24
C LEU A 590 10.24 28.08 -35.95
N GLY A 591 10.20 28.07 -37.29
CA GLY A 591 9.66 29.15 -38.12
C GLY A 591 10.72 30.09 -38.69
N GLU A 592 12.01 29.84 -38.45
CA GLU A 592 13.09 30.64 -39.02
C GLU A 592 13.56 30.03 -40.35
N PHE A 593 13.10 30.59 -41.48
CA PHE A 593 13.51 30.15 -42.81
C PHE A 593 13.78 31.31 -43.75
N ASP A 594 14.77 31.13 -44.61
CA ASP A 594 15.21 32.12 -45.60
C ASP A 594 14.92 31.60 -47.01
N TYR A 595 13.72 31.88 -47.51
CA TYR A 595 13.23 31.34 -48.78
C TYR A 595 14.14 31.62 -49.99
N PRO A 596 14.75 32.82 -50.13
CA PRO A 596 15.73 33.12 -51.16
C PRO A 596 16.91 32.13 -51.27
N VAL A 597 17.34 31.52 -50.17
CA VAL A 597 18.48 30.58 -50.14
C VAL A 597 18.21 29.36 -51.02
N PHE A 598 16.95 28.92 -51.13
CA PHE A 598 16.58 27.78 -51.98
C PHE A 598 16.73 28.04 -53.49
N ASN A 599 16.95 29.28 -53.92
CA ASN A 599 17.32 29.58 -55.30
C ASN A 599 18.78 29.21 -55.62
N LEU A 600 19.63 29.06 -54.59
CA LEU A 600 21.04 28.71 -54.73
C LEU A 600 21.29 27.21 -54.83
N ALA A 601 20.27 26.40 -54.53
CA ALA A 601 20.32 24.94 -54.64
C ALA A 601 20.61 24.49 -56.09
N GLU A 602 21.22 23.32 -56.25
CA GLU A 602 21.49 22.75 -57.57
C GLU A 602 20.21 22.53 -58.39
N PHE A 603 19.12 22.14 -57.71
CA PHE A 603 17.78 21.99 -58.28
C PHE A 603 16.76 22.83 -57.50
N PRO A 604 16.58 24.13 -57.83
CA PRO A 604 15.75 25.04 -57.06
C PRO A 604 14.27 24.62 -56.96
N ALA A 605 13.73 24.03 -58.03
CA ALA A 605 12.34 23.56 -58.04
C ALA A 605 12.13 22.39 -57.06
N LEU A 606 13.07 21.44 -57.04
CA LEU A 606 13.03 20.30 -56.13
C LEU A 606 13.25 20.75 -54.67
N ALA A 607 14.13 21.73 -54.44
CA ALA A 607 14.43 22.24 -53.10
C ALA A 607 13.20 22.91 -52.48
N LYS A 608 12.52 23.74 -53.28
CA LYS A 608 11.27 24.39 -52.89
C LYS A 608 10.15 23.40 -52.65
N LEU A 609 10.04 22.35 -53.47
CA LEU A 609 9.05 21.29 -53.28
C LEU A 609 9.30 20.53 -51.97
N LEU A 610 10.55 20.09 -51.73
CA LEU A 610 10.93 19.38 -50.52
C LEU A 610 10.74 20.23 -49.27
N PHE A 611 11.04 21.53 -49.35
CA PHE A 611 10.76 22.50 -48.29
C PHE A 611 9.27 22.61 -47.98
N VAL A 612 8.40 22.72 -49.00
CA VAL A 612 6.94 22.77 -48.79
C VAL A 612 6.43 21.48 -48.15
N VAL A 613 6.90 20.32 -48.62
CA VAL A 613 6.53 19.01 -48.04
C VAL A 613 6.98 18.92 -46.58
N PHE A 614 8.22 19.33 -46.27
CA PHE A 614 8.75 19.35 -44.91
C PHE A 614 7.94 20.29 -44.00
N MET A 615 7.65 21.52 -44.45
CA MET A 615 6.90 22.51 -43.68
C MET A 615 5.42 22.15 -43.49
N MET A 616 4.85 21.36 -44.40
CA MET A 616 3.50 20.85 -44.23
C MET A 616 3.48 19.65 -43.29
N LEU A 617 4.40 18.69 -43.44
CA LEU A 617 4.38 17.46 -42.65
C LEU A 617 4.84 17.69 -41.21
N VAL A 618 5.98 18.36 -41.01
CA VAL A 618 6.64 18.39 -39.70
C VAL A 618 5.93 19.36 -38.74
N PRO A 619 5.79 20.67 -39.01
CA PRO A 619 5.05 21.57 -38.14
C PRO A 619 3.57 21.19 -37.91
N ILE A 620 2.82 20.86 -38.96
CA ILE A 620 1.36 20.65 -38.83
C ILE A 620 1.05 19.32 -38.13
N MET A 621 1.75 18.24 -38.46
CA MET A 621 1.48 16.96 -37.79
C MET A 621 2.04 16.93 -36.38
N LEU A 622 3.24 17.47 -36.18
CA LEU A 622 3.90 17.34 -34.89
C LEU A 622 3.35 18.32 -33.86
N LEU A 623 2.95 19.55 -34.24
CA LEU A 623 2.30 20.48 -33.30
C LEU A 623 0.93 19.95 -32.85
N ASN A 624 0.12 19.43 -33.78
CA ASN A 624 -1.21 18.91 -33.46
C ASN A 624 -1.15 17.62 -32.62
N MET A 625 -0.21 16.72 -32.92
CA MET A 625 0.03 15.52 -32.12
C MET A 625 0.58 15.86 -30.73
N LEU A 626 1.53 16.80 -30.63
CA LEU A 626 2.12 17.20 -29.35
C LEU A 626 1.09 17.86 -28.43
N ILE A 627 0.27 18.79 -28.95
CA ILE A 627 -0.78 19.44 -28.16
C ILE A 627 -1.80 18.40 -27.69
N ALA A 628 -2.20 17.46 -28.55
CA ALA A 628 -3.14 16.41 -28.16
C ALA A 628 -2.58 15.49 -27.07
N MET A 629 -1.34 15.03 -27.21
CA MET A 629 -0.69 14.18 -26.20
C MET A 629 -0.51 14.93 -24.87
N MET A 630 0.05 16.14 -24.90
CA MET A 630 0.26 16.93 -23.69
C MET A 630 -1.06 17.32 -23.01
N SER A 631 -2.13 17.56 -23.75
CA SER A 631 -3.42 17.92 -23.16
C SER A 631 -4.05 16.74 -22.41
N ASN A 632 -3.97 15.53 -22.96
CA ASN A 632 -4.49 14.34 -22.29
C ASN A 632 -3.65 13.99 -21.05
N THR A 633 -2.32 14.04 -21.17
CA THR A 633 -1.44 13.75 -20.03
C THR A 633 -1.49 14.84 -18.97
N PHE A 634 -1.70 16.11 -19.31
CA PHE A 634 -1.92 17.18 -18.33
C PHE A 634 -3.10 16.84 -17.42
N GLN A 635 -4.25 16.47 -17.99
CA GLN A 635 -5.45 16.16 -17.21
C GLN A 635 -5.23 14.95 -16.29
N GLU A 636 -4.61 13.88 -16.78
CA GLU A 636 -4.31 12.68 -15.96
C GLU A 636 -3.23 12.94 -14.89
N VAL A 637 -2.24 13.78 -15.21
CA VAL A 637 -1.09 14.02 -14.33
C VAL A 637 -1.42 15.00 -13.22
N VAL A 638 -2.36 15.93 -13.36
CA VAL A 638 -2.68 16.92 -12.31
C VAL A 638 -3.06 16.24 -10.99
N ASP A 639 -4.04 15.33 -10.98
CA ASP A 639 -4.47 14.64 -9.75
C ASP A 639 -3.40 13.70 -9.17
N ARG A 640 -2.55 13.15 -10.04
CA ARG A 640 -1.42 12.31 -9.65
C ARG A 640 -0.24 13.13 -9.14
N SER A 641 -0.06 14.34 -9.64
CA SER A 641 1.08 15.21 -9.36
C SER A 641 1.06 15.71 -7.92
N GLU A 642 -0.11 16.02 -7.36
CA GLU A 642 -0.20 16.44 -5.95
C GLU A 642 0.27 15.33 -5.00
N ARG A 643 -0.17 14.10 -5.27
CA ARG A 643 0.19 12.90 -4.49
C ARG A 643 1.69 12.60 -4.58
N GLU A 644 2.24 12.67 -5.78
CA GLU A 644 3.67 12.45 -5.98
C GLU A 644 4.53 13.59 -5.45
N TRP A 645 4.06 14.83 -5.57
CA TRP A 645 4.70 15.99 -4.99
C TRP A 645 4.81 15.84 -3.47
N ARG A 646 3.76 15.39 -2.77
CA ARG A 646 3.84 15.10 -1.33
C ARG A 646 4.91 14.05 -1.01
N ARG A 647 4.99 12.97 -1.80
CA ARG A 647 6.06 11.97 -1.66
C ARG A 647 7.44 12.59 -1.88
N GLN A 648 7.61 13.47 -2.86
CA GLN A 648 8.88 14.18 -3.10
C GLN A 648 9.21 15.12 -1.94
N LYS A 649 8.23 15.85 -1.39
CA LYS A 649 8.41 16.67 -0.19
C LYS A 649 8.84 15.83 1.01
N ALA A 650 8.25 14.66 1.20
CA ALA A 650 8.65 13.70 2.24
C ALA A 650 10.09 13.20 2.03
N LYS A 651 10.51 12.90 0.80
CA LYS A 651 11.90 12.57 0.45
C LYS A 651 12.86 13.70 0.81
N ILE A 652 12.50 14.94 0.52
CA ILE A 652 13.30 16.13 0.89
C ILE A 652 13.43 16.21 2.42
N ILE A 653 12.33 16.09 3.16
CA ILE A 653 12.35 16.11 4.64
C ILE A 653 13.29 15.04 5.19
N VAL A 654 13.18 13.80 4.72
CA VAL A 654 14.06 12.70 5.14
C VAL A 654 15.53 12.94 4.75
N SER A 655 15.78 13.54 3.58
CA SER A 655 17.15 13.91 3.20
C SER A 655 17.74 14.99 4.12
N LEU A 656 16.91 15.95 4.56
CA LEU A 656 17.32 16.95 5.54
C LEU A 656 17.57 16.31 6.91
N GLU A 657 16.73 15.37 7.34
CA GLU A 657 16.93 14.61 8.59
C GLU A 657 18.32 13.95 8.64
N ARG A 658 18.76 13.33 7.53
CA ARG A 658 20.07 12.68 7.44
C ARG A 658 21.26 13.63 7.57
N SER A 659 21.06 14.94 7.35
CA SER A 659 22.12 15.94 7.46
C SER A 659 22.40 16.37 8.91
N PHE A 660 21.49 16.09 9.84
CA PHE A 660 21.63 16.50 11.23
C PHE A 660 22.33 15.47 12.11
N SER A 661 22.92 15.96 13.20
CA SER A 661 23.51 15.11 14.24
C SER A 661 22.43 14.37 15.05
N LYS A 662 22.78 13.21 15.63
CA LYS A 662 21.86 12.39 16.44
C LYS A 662 21.22 13.17 17.59
N SER A 663 21.97 14.04 18.27
CA SER A 663 21.49 14.86 19.38
C SER A 663 20.48 15.92 18.92
N SER A 664 20.69 16.53 17.76
CA SER A 664 19.72 17.44 17.15
C SER A 664 18.42 16.71 16.77
N LEU A 665 18.52 15.50 16.20
CA LEU A 665 17.35 14.68 15.85
C LEU A 665 16.53 14.29 17.08
N GLN A 666 17.18 13.92 18.19
CA GLN A 666 16.49 13.68 19.45
C GLN A 666 15.73 14.92 19.93
N GLN A 667 16.34 16.11 19.83
CA GLN A 667 15.72 17.36 20.23
C GLN A 667 14.52 17.70 19.34
N PHE A 668 14.67 17.62 18.01
CA PHE A 668 13.55 17.85 17.08
C PHE A 668 12.39 16.91 17.37
N ARG A 669 12.68 15.63 17.65
CA ARG A 669 11.65 14.69 18.08
C ARG A 669 10.94 15.14 19.36
N LYS A 670 11.60 15.82 20.29
CA LYS A 670 10.94 16.42 21.48
C LYS A 670 10.05 17.60 21.12
N ASP A 671 10.43 18.36 20.12
CA ASP A 671 9.71 19.59 19.79
C ASP A 671 8.37 19.31 19.10
N TYR A 672 8.26 18.25 18.28
CA TYR A 672 7.00 17.88 17.60
C TYR A 672 6.20 16.75 18.27
N SER A 673 6.66 16.17 19.39
CA SER A 673 5.96 15.05 20.05
C SER A 673 5.72 15.28 21.54
N ILE A 674 4.64 14.69 22.04
CA ILE A 674 4.28 14.68 23.45
C ILE A 674 4.65 13.34 24.09
N GLN A 675 4.94 13.36 25.39
CA GLN A 675 5.17 12.13 26.17
C GLN A 675 3.85 11.59 26.69
N LEU A 676 3.58 10.31 26.42
CA LEU A 676 2.42 9.60 26.96
C LEU A 676 2.71 9.10 28.38
N ARG A 677 1.68 9.13 29.25
CA ARG A 677 1.78 8.62 30.62
C ARG A 677 1.85 7.09 30.61
N ALA A 678 2.67 6.52 31.49
CA ALA A 678 2.84 5.07 31.61
C ALA A 678 1.53 4.32 31.92
N ASP A 679 0.65 4.91 32.74
CA ASP A 679 -0.65 4.31 33.11
C ASP A 679 -1.63 4.24 31.94
N SER A 680 -1.42 5.06 30.90
CA SER A 680 -2.21 5.01 29.66
C SER A 680 -1.63 4.02 28.63
N ALA A 681 -0.44 3.47 28.90
CA ALA A 681 0.31 2.61 28.01
C ALA A 681 0.08 1.10 28.27
N VAL A 682 -0.94 0.72 29.04
CA VAL A 682 -1.21 -0.68 29.47
C VAL A 682 -1.41 -1.64 28.29
N HIS A 683 -1.72 -1.14 27.08
CA HIS A 683 -1.85 -1.92 25.84
C HIS A 683 -0.69 -1.71 24.84
N LEU A 684 0.38 -1.03 25.26
CA LEU A 684 1.59 -0.80 24.47
C LEU A 684 2.72 -1.68 25.06
N PRO A 685 3.29 -2.63 24.29
CA PRO A 685 4.21 -3.64 24.81
C PRO A 685 5.64 -3.14 24.96
N VAL A 686 5.90 -1.86 24.68
CA VAL A 686 7.23 -1.29 24.83
C VAL A 686 7.37 -0.85 26.28
N GLU A 687 8.22 -1.54 27.06
CA GLU A 687 8.77 -0.96 28.27
C GLU A 687 9.25 0.45 27.90
N PRO A 688 8.75 1.51 28.55
CA PRO A 688 9.14 2.86 28.19
C PRO A 688 10.66 2.92 28.34
N GLY A 689 11.37 2.99 27.20
CA GLY A 689 12.80 3.22 27.20
C GLY A 689 13.12 4.49 27.98
N PRO A 690 14.40 4.83 28.21
CA PRO A 690 14.81 5.94 29.08
C PRO A 690 14.22 7.31 28.69
N HIS A 691 13.62 7.44 27.49
CA HIS A 691 13.00 8.64 26.95
C HIS A 691 11.46 8.63 26.89
N GLY A 692 10.81 7.58 27.40
CA GLY A 692 9.35 7.45 27.44
C GLY A 692 8.68 7.24 26.09
N LEU A 693 7.43 6.76 26.10
CA LEU A 693 6.64 6.57 24.88
C LEU A 693 6.11 7.92 24.39
N ARG A 694 6.23 8.18 23.09
CA ARG A 694 5.93 9.48 22.50
C ARG A 694 4.91 9.38 21.39
N ALA A 695 4.08 10.40 21.30
CA ALA A 695 2.99 10.48 20.35
C ALA A 695 2.92 11.85 19.67
N LEU A 696 2.36 11.86 18.47
CA LEU A 696 1.97 13.07 17.77
C LEU A 696 0.53 13.40 18.12
N LEU A 697 0.28 14.66 18.49
CA LEU A 697 -1.07 15.14 18.71
C LEU A 697 -1.70 15.54 17.38
N VAL A 698 -2.85 14.94 17.08
CA VAL A 698 -3.59 15.15 15.84
C VAL A 698 -5.01 15.57 16.19
N ILE A 699 -5.41 16.73 15.66
CA ILE A 699 -6.78 17.23 15.79
C ILE A 699 -7.51 16.84 14.51
N LYS A 700 -8.56 16.04 14.66
CA LYS A 700 -9.41 15.59 13.56
C LYS A 700 -10.76 16.27 13.64
N GLU A 701 -11.33 16.50 12.47
CA GLU A 701 -12.74 16.83 12.34
C GLU A 701 -13.50 15.56 11.92
N GLU A 702 -14.27 14.99 12.83
CA GLU A 702 -15.17 13.87 12.58
C GLU A 702 -16.58 14.39 12.27
N ALA A 703 -17.11 14.01 11.10
CA ALA A 703 -18.50 14.22 10.78
C ALA A 703 -19.40 13.37 11.71
N MET A 704 -19.90 13.96 12.79
CA MET A 704 -20.74 13.25 13.73
C MET A 704 -22.14 12.94 13.17
N SER A 705 -22.54 11.67 13.23
CA SER A 705 -23.94 11.26 13.06
C SER A 705 -24.85 11.99 14.08
N ARG A 706 -26.07 12.33 13.68
CA ARG A 706 -27.08 12.97 14.55
C ARG A 706 -27.29 12.23 15.87
N ALA A 707 -27.14 10.90 15.88
CA ALA A 707 -27.25 10.08 17.09
C ALA A 707 -26.07 10.31 18.06
N LYS A 708 -24.83 10.38 17.56
CA LYS A 708 -23.62 10.64 18.35
C LYS A 708 -23.60 12.07 18.91
N LYS A 709 -24.13 13.04 18.14
CA LYS A 709 -24.40 14.42 18.63
C LYS A 709 -25.36 14.43 19.82
N LYS A 710 -26.49 13.71 19.72
CA LYS A 710 -27.47 13.62 20.83
C LYS A 710 -26.88 12.94 22.07
N SER A 711 -26.11 11.86 21.91
CA SER A 711 -25.51 11.17 23.06
C SER A 711 -24.43 12.00 23.76
N GLY A 712 -23.62 12.75 23.00
CA GLY A 712 -22.60 13.66 23.56
C GLY A 712 -23.20 14.82 24.35
N VAL A 713 -24.28 15.41 23.86
CA VAL A 713 -25.05 16.45 24.59
C VAL A 713 -25.62 15.88 25.89
N VAL A 714 -26.27 14.70 25.83
CA VAL A 714 -26.84 14.05 27.03
C VAL A 714 -25.76 13.68 28.06
N ALA A 715 -24.58 13.23 27.62
CA ALA A 715 -23.46 12.95 28.51
C ALA A 715 -22.94 14.21 29.21
N SER A 716 -22.78 15.30 28.47
CA SER A 716 -22.34 16.60 29.01
C SER A 716 -23.34 17.16 30.03
N TRP A 717 -24.65 17.07 29.73
CA TRP A 717 -25.72 17.44 30.66
C TRP A 717 -25.73 16.61 31.95
N LYS A 718 -25.38 15.32 31.88
CA LYS A 718 -25.26 14.46 33.07
C LYS A 718 -24.08 14.85 33.97
N VAL A 719 -22.95 15.25 33.39
CA VAL A 719 -21.76 15.69 34.14
C VAL A 719 -22.04 17.02 34.84
N ILE A 720 -22.63 17.98 34.12
CA ILE A 720 -23.05 19.28 34.69
C ILE A 720 -24.10 19.06 35.79
N GLY A 721 -25.10 18.21 35.54
CA GLY A 721 -26.13 17.86 36.52
C GLY A 721 -25.60 17.14 37.76
N LYS A 722 -24.49 16.38 37.65
CA LYS A 722 -23.82 15.76 38.80
C LYS A 722 -23.07 16.82 39.62
N HIS A 723 -22.29 17.68 38.99
CA HIS A 723 -21.58 18.78 39.66
C HIS A 723 -22.52 19.75 40.37
N ALA A 724 -23.65 20.10 39.73
CA ALA A 724 -24.67 20.95 40.35
C ALA A 724 -25.29 20.31 41.61
N ARG A 725 -25.54 18.99 41.55
CA ARG A 725 -26.11 18.22 42.67
C ARG A 725 -25.13 18.09 43.84
N ASP A 726 -23.85 17.86 43.55
CA ASP A 726 -22.80 17.76 44.56
C ASP A 726 -22.55 19.11 45.25
N LYS A 727 -22.66 20.24 44.54
CA LYS A 727 -22.64 21.58 45.16
C LYS A 727 -23.89 21.86 46.00
N LEU A 728 -25.08 21.47 45.53
CA LEU A 728 -26.32 21.63 46.28
C LEU A 728 -26.35 20.78 47.56
N SER A 729 -25.79 19.57 47.53
CA SER A 729 -25.69 18.71 48.72
C SER A 729 -24.70 19.26 49.75
N LEU A 730 -23.57 19.81 49.31
CA LEU A 730 -22.61 20.52 50.16
C LEU A 730 -23.23 21.77 50.81
N GLN A 731 -24.03 22.55 50.05
CA GLN A 731 -24.79 23.68 50.61
C GLN A 731 -25.86 23.22 51.60
N ALA A 732 -26.57 22.13 51.33
CA ALA A 732 -27.56 21.56 52.25
C ALA A 732 -26.93 21.07 53.56
N GLN A 733 -25.75 20.46 53.50
CA GLN A 733 -24.97 20.10 54.70
C GLN A 733 -24.55 21.35 55.49
N SER A 734 -24.04 22.38 54.81
CA SER A 734 -23.65 23.65 55.47
C SER A 734 -24.82 24.39 56.14
N LEU A 735 -26.05 24.20 55.64
CA LEU A 735 -27.28 24.75 56.22
C LEU A 735 -27.80 23.92 57.41
N GLN A 736 -27.56 22.61 57.42
CA GLN A 736 -27.85 21.75 58.59
C GLN A 736 -26.89 22.04 59.74
N ASP A 737 -25.60 22.26 59.44
CA ASP A 737 -24.58 22.61 60.44
C ASP A 737 -24.79 24.01 61.06
N ASN A 738 -25.52 24.90 60.37
CA ASN A 738 -25.82 26.26 60.83
C ASN A 738 -27.12 26.41 61.63
N LYS A 739 -27.84 25.31 61.98
CA LYS A 739 -29.08 25.35 62.79
C LYS A 739 -28.91 25.75 64.27
N GLY A 740 -27.83 26.46 64.63
CA GLY A 740 -27.55 26.95 65.98
C GLY A 740 -27.13 28.42 66.10
N LYS A 741 -27.04 29.19 65.00
CA LYS A 741 -26.58 30.60 65.05
C LYS A 741 -27.59 31.54 64.38
N LYS A 742 -27.97 32.62 65.09
CA LYS A 742 -28.90 33.66 64.59
C LYS A 742 -28.34 34.36 63.34
N PRO A 743 -29.19 34.76 62.37
CA PRO A 743 -28.74 35.30 61.09
C PRO A 743 -28.39 36.80 61.21
N GLN A 744 -27.22 37.18 60.70
CA GLN A 744 -26.92 38.55 60.31
C GLN A 744 -26.60 38.57 58.81
N GLY A 745 -27.32 39.40 58.05
CA GLY A 745 -26.95 39.77 56.68
C GLY A 745 -27.84 39.16 55.57
N LYS A 746 -28.20 40.00 54.60
CA LYS A 746 -29.19 39.81 53.53
C LYS A 746 -29.00 38.52 52.69
N GLN A 747 -30.11 37.85 52.41
CA GLN A 747 -30.24 36.86 51.35
C GLN A 747 -29.97 37.52 49.99
N ASN A 748 -28.90 37.11 49.31
CA ASN A 748 -28.76 37.28 47.87
C ASN A 748 -29.23 35.99 47.20
N GLY A 749 -30.20 36.14 46.30
CA GLY A 749 -30.80 35.05 45.54
C GLY A 749 -29.81 34.29 44.67
N PHE A 750 -30.17 33.05 44.39
CA PHE A 750 -29.46 32.13 43.51
C PHE A 750 -29.30 32.76 42.11
N SER A 751 -28.06 33.01 41.67
CA SER A 751 -27.73 33.38 40.29
C SER A 751 -26.75 32.35 39.74
N LEU A 752 -27.10 31.73 38.60
CA LEU A 752 -26.30 30.73 37.90
C LEU A 752 -24.94 31.27 37.39
N LYS A 753 -24.69 32.57 37.49
CA LYS A 753 -23.47 33.25 37.01
C LYS A 753 -22.20 33.00 37.84
N ASN A 754 -22.30 32.33 39.00
CA ASN A 754 -21.15 32.14 39.91
C ASN A 754 -20.59 30.70 39.91
N LEU A 755 -20.73 29.96 38.81
CA LEU A 755 -19.97 28.72 38.63
C LEU A 755 -18.57 29.08 38.11
N ASP A 756 -17.56 28.96 38.97
CA ASP A 756 -16.14 28.87 38.59
C ASP A 756 -15.92 27.62 37.70
N VAL A 757 -16.20 27.79 36.41
CA VAL A 757 -15.45 27.17 35.31
C VAL A 757 -14.28 28.12 35.06
N GLN A 758 -13.08 27.61 34.73
CA GLN A 758 -11.93 28.47 34.41
C GLN A 758 -12.39 29.65 33.53
N PRO A 759 -12.10 30.91 33.91
CA PRO A 759 -12.68 32.09 33.24
C PRO A 759 -12.42 32.08 31.74
N HIS A 760 -11.29 31.51 31.30
CA HIS A 760 -10.95 31.33 29.89
C HIS A 760 -11.87 30.39 29.10
N LEU A 761 -12.44 29.35 29.73
CA LEU A 761 -13.39 28.45 29.07
C LEU A 761 -14.80 29.04 29.01
N HIS A 762 -15.17 29.90 29.98
CA HIS A 762 -16.45 30.60 29.97
C HIS A 762 -16.46 31.69 28.90
N GLU A 763 -15.36 32.43 28.74
CA GLU A 763 -15.17 33.43 27.68
C GLU A 763 -15.22 32.76 26.29
N ILE A 764 -14.52 31.65 26.08
CA ILE A 764 -14.53 30.93 24.80
C ILE A 764 -15.92 30.35 24.48
N VAL A 765 -16.67 29.94 25.50
CA VAL A 765 -18.03 29.41 25.32
C VAL A 765 -19.05 30.51 25.14
N GLU A 766 -18.93 31.66 25.82
CA GLU A 766 -19.77 32.83 25.56
C GLU A 766 -19.47 33.43 24.18
N ASP A 767 -18.19 33.55 23.78
CA ASP A 767 -17.80 34.00 22.44
C ASP A 767 -18.33 33.08 21.35
N ALA A 768 -18.28 31.75 21.56
CA ALA A 768 -18.83 30.78 20.61
C ALA A 768 -20.36 30.77 20.57
N VAL A 769 -21.02 31.05 21.70
CA VAL A 769 -22.48 31.15 21.79
C VAL A 769 -22.98 32.47 21.21
N GLU A 770 -22.26 33.58 21.43
CA GLU A 770 -22.54 34.87 20.79
C GLU A 770 -22.30 34.78 19.27
N GLU A 771 -21.23 34.14 18.79
CA GLU A 771 -21.03 33.90 17.35
C GLU A 771 -22.14 33.03 16.74
N GLU A 772 -22.68 32.06 17.48
CA GLU A 772 -23.75 31.17 17.01
C GLU A 772 -25.12 31.86 17.08
N GLU A 773 -25.40 32.68 18.10
CA GLU A 773 -26.59 33.54 18.17
C GLU A 773 -26.58 34.63 17.08
N GLU A 774 -25.43 35.27 16.82
CA GLU A 774 -25.27 36.25 15.72
C GLU A 774 -25.44 35.59 14.34
N ARG A 775 -24.96 34.36 14.15
CA ARG A 775 -25.19 33.59 12.91
C ARG A 775 -26.65 33.19 12.75
N GLU A 776 -27.32 32.77 13.82
CA GLU A 776 -28.74 32.43 13.79
C GLU A 776 -29.64 33.65 13.60
N GLU A 777 -29.23 34.82 14.12
CA GLU A 777 -29.92 36.09 13.93
C GLU A 777 -29.69 36.63 12.51
N MET A 778 -28.48 36.54 11.96
CA MET A 778 -28.21 36.82 10.53
C MET A 778 -28.96 35.86 9.59
N GLU A 779 -29.10 34.58 9.92
CA GLU A 779 -29.90 33.64 9.12
C GLU A 779 -31.41 33.89 9.26
N ARG A 780 -31.88 34.30 10.44
CA ARG A 780 -33.26 34.73 10.67
C ARG A 780 -33.57 36.03 9.93
N ASP A 781 -32.66 36.98 9.92
CA ASP A 781 -32.79 38.24 9.20
C ASP A 781 -32.72 38.02 7.70
N LYS A 782 -31.85 37.13 7.19
CA LYS A 782 -31.88 36.71 5.78
C LYS A 782 -33.17 35.98 5.38
N LYS A 783 -33.81 35.26 6.31
CA LYS A 783 -35.11 34.61 6.08
C LYS A 783 -36.29 35.59 6.17
N ASN A 784 -36.21 36.59 7.04
CA ASN A 784 -37.25 37.59 7.25
C ASN A 784 -37.16 38.74 6.25
N SER A 785 -35.98 39.04 5.70
CA SER A 785 -35.76 39.97 4.59
C SER A 785 -36.11 39.35 3.23
N GLY A 786 -37.23 38.63 3.16
CA GLY A 786 -37.79 38.13 1.92
C GLY A 786 -38.25 39.30 1.04
N GLY A 787 -37.32 39.89 0.28
CA GLY A 787 -37.59 40.97 -0.65
C GLY A 787 -36.37 41.30 -1.51
N GLU A 788 -36.39 40.79 -2.74
CA GLU A 788 -35.59 41.20 -3.91
C GLU A 788 -34.10 40.79 -4.00
N SER A 789 -33.87 39.68 -4.73
CA SER A 789 -33.16 39.65 -6.02
C SER A 789 -32.13 38.51 -6.19
N LEU A 790 -32.21 37.91 -7.39
CA LEU A 790 -31.18 37.20 -8.17
C LEU A 790 -30.76 35.76 -7.78
N ASN A 791 -31.44 34.82 -8.46
CA ASN A 791 -30.93 33.60 -9.08
C ASN A 791 -29.44 33.28 -8.89
N LEU A 792 -29.15 32.16 -8.20
CA LEU A 792 -28.20 31.17 -8.69
C LEU A 792 -28.60 29.78 -8.19
N GLN A 793 -28.90 28.91 -9.15
CA GLN A 793 -29.22 27.51 -8.94
C GLN A 793 -27.97 26.76 -8.46
N THR A 794 -28.07 26.07 -7.33
CA THR A 794 -27.25 24.88 -7.07
C THR A 794 -28.14 23.85 -6.38
N PHE A 795 -28.42 22.78 -7.13
CA PHE A 795 -29.17 21.61 -6.72
C PHE A 795 -28.44 20.88 -5.58
N ASN A 796 -29.17 20.54 -4.51
CA ASN A 796 -28.80 19.42 -3.65
C ASN A 796 -30.06 18.60 -3.36
N VAL A 797 -30.00 17.34 -3.81
CA VAL A 797 -31.07 16.34 -3.74
C VAL A 797 -31.15 15.81 -2.31
N GLN A 798 -32.29 16.03 -1.64
CA GLN A 798 -32.64 15.35 -0.39
C GLN A 798 -33.33 14.02 -0.70
N VAL A 799 -32.69 12.93 -0.30
CA VAL A 799 -33.32 11.60 -0.20
C VAL A 799 -34.19 11.57 1.04
N ASN A 800 -35.51 11.50 0.84
CA ASN A 800 -36.50 11.33 1.89
C ASN A 800 -36.54 9.85 2.32
N ARG A 801 -36.26 9.57 3.59
CA ARG A 801 -36.63 8.32 4.29
C ARG A 801 -37.73 8.65 5.29
N ASN A 802 -38.88 8.00 5.16
CA ASN A 802 -39.89 7.94 6.21
C ASN A 802 -40.36 6.49 6.43
N ASN A 803 -40.04 6.01 7.64
CA ASN A 803 -40.77 5.17 8.62
C ASN A 803 -41.57 3.90 8.25
N ASP A 804 -41.16 2.84 8.98
CA ASP A 804 -41.92 1.95 9.89
C ASP A 804 -43.17 1.20 9.42
N GLN A 805 -43.13 -0.16 9.43
CA GLN A 805 -43.59 -1.01 10.56
C GLN A 805 -43.53 -2.53 10.22
N ARG A 806 -43.11 -3.30 11.23
CA ARG A 806 -43.31 -4.72 11.60
C ARG A 806 -43.99 -5.70 10.62
N ASP A 807 -43.41 -6.88 10.44
CA ASP A 807 -43.92 -8.15 11.02
C ASP A 807 -42.95 -9.32 10.75
N ALA A 808 -42.92 -10.27 11.69
CA ALA A 808 -42.08 -11.46 11.68
C ALA A 808 -42.68 -12.58 10.82
N VAL A 809 -41.89 -13.21 9.94
CA VAL A 809 -42.07 -14.62 9.50
C VAL A 809 -40.70 -15.24 9.16
N SER A 810 -40.56 -16.47 9.64
CA SER A 810 -39.51 -17.49 9.49
C SER A 810 -39.16 -17.96 8.07
N CYS A 811 -37.97 -18.60 7.97
CA CYS A 811 -37.52 -19.55 6.92
C CYS A 811 -37.20 -18.90 5.56
N SER A 812 -36.20 -19.29 4.77
CA SER A 812 -35.45 -20.54 4.64
C SER A 812 -34.23 -20.31 3.72
N SER A 813 -33.15 -21.04 4.01
CA SER A 813 -32.15 -21.61 3.09
C SER A 813 -32.26 -21.30 1.58
N ALA A 814 -31.17 -20.78 1.00
CA ALA A 814 -30.53 -21.34 -0.20
C ALA A 814 -29.29 -20.51 -0.58
N THR A 815 -28.12 -20.96 -0.14
CA THR A 815 -26.85 -20.79 -0.87
C THR A 815 -26.74 -21.93 -1.88
N SER A 816 -26.55 -21.60 -3.15
CA SER A 816 -26.08 -22.57 -4.15
C SER A 816 -25.03 -21.94 -5.05
N LEU A 817 -23.85 -22.56 -4.95
CA LEU A 817 -22.71 -22.62 -5.87
C LEU A 817 -22.71 -21.79 -7.16
N ILE A 818 -21.61 -21.04 -7.29
CA ILE A 818 -21.06 -20.49 -8.53
C ILE A 818 -20.55 -21.66 -9.38
N GLN A 819 -21.22 -21.91 -10.52
CA GLN A 819 -20.63 -22.53 -11.71
C GLN A 819 -20.25 -21.40 -12.67
N VAL A 820 -19.03 -21.47 -13.20
CA VAL A 820 -18.58 -20.65 -14.33
C VAL A 820 -18.78 -21.47 -15.60
N GLU A 821 -19.66 -21.01 -16.49
CA GLU A 821 -19.63 -21.23 -17.94
C GLU A 821 -20.47 -20.12 -18.63
N PRO A 822 -20.27 -19.85 -19.92
CA PRO A 822 -20.05 -18.50 -20.46
C PRO A 822 -21.31 -17.65 -20.62
N ALA A 823 -21.14 -16.34 -20.47
CA ALA A 823 -22.19 -15.33 -20.54
C ALA A 823 -22.87 -15.27 -21.92
N THR A 824 -24.18 -15.52 -21.94
CA THR A 824 -25.11 -15.06 -22.98
C THR A 824 -25.77 -13.76 -22.53
N GLU A 825 -25.44 -12.68 -23.22
CA GLU A 825 -26.13 -11.36 -23.36
C GLU A 825 -26.54 -10.56 -22.08
N PRO A 826 -26.22 -9.25 -22.00
CA PRO A 826 -26.59 -8.40 -20.88
C PRO A 826 -28.04 -7.92 -20.96
N GLN A 827 -28.81 -8.10 -19.87
CA GLN A 827 -30.13 -7.51 -19.69
C GLN A 827 -30.04 -5.97 -19.60
N ALA A 828 -30.80 -5.27 -20.45
CA ALA A 828 -30.86 -3.82 -20.52
C ALA A 828 -31.52 -3.21 -19.25
N ALA A 829 -30.86 -2.21 -18.66
CA ALA A 829 -31.44 -1.37 -17.61
C ALA A 829 -32.35 -0.29 -18.23
N THR A 830 -33.64 -0.31 -17.90
CA THR A 830 -34.62 0.71 -18.28
C THR A 830 -34.55 1.91 -17.32
N VAL A 831 -34.31 3.12 -17.86
CA VAL A 831 -34.36 4.38 -17.09
C VAL A 831 -35.68 5.09 -17.38
N THR A 832 -36.52 5.26 -16.36
CA THR A 832 -37.77 6.05 -16.43
C THR A 832 -37.52 7.45 -15.86
N VAL A 833 -37.66 8.50 -16.67
CA VAL A 833 -37.49 9.89 -16.24
C VAL A 833 -38.85 10.44 -15.80
N LEU A 834 -38.98 10.84 -14.53
CA LEU A 834 -40.15 11.56 -14.01
C LEU A 834 -39.79 13.03 -13.79
N LYS A 835 -40.50 13.93 -14.47
CA LYS A 835 -40.41 15.38 -14.23
C LYS A 835 -41.60 15.82 -13.37
N LYS A 836 -41.33 16.59 -12.31
CA LYS A 836 -42.36 17.08 -11.39
C LYS A 836 -42.61 18.56 -11.67
N ASP A 837 -43.77 18.89 -12.23
CA ASP A 837 -44.19 20.28 -12.42
C ASP A 837 -44.67 20.89 -11.10
N LYS A 838 -44.23 22.12 -10.81
CA LYS A 838 -44.40 22.78 -9.49
C LYS A 838 -45.80 23.34 -9.23
N THR A 839 -46.76 23.18 -10.14
CA THR A 839 -48.08 23.82 -10.03
C THR A 839 -49.25 22.85 -9.90
N GLU A 840 -49.10 21.56 -10.17
CA GLU A 840 -50.15 20.56 -9.92
C GLU A 840 -49.57 19.22 -9.44
N ASN A 841 -50.14 18.66 -8.37
CA ASN A 841 -49.70 17.41 -7.74
C ASN A 841 -50.17 16.16 -8.54
N LYS A 842 -49.73 16.03 -9.80
CA LYS A 842 -49.88 14.79 -10.61
C LYS A 842 -48.60 14.53 -11.40
N ALA A 843 -48.19 13.25 -11.47
CA ALA A 843 -47.07 12.80 -12.29
C ALA A 843 -47.60 12.11 -13.55
N THR A 844 -47.13 12.54 -14.73
CA THR A 844 -47.39 11.92 -16.04
C THR A 844 -46.13 11.26 -16.58
N VAL A 845 -46.28 10.10 -17.23
CA VAL A 845 -45.19 9.28 -17.80
C VAL A 845 -45.02 9.64 -19.28
N GLU A 846 -43.84 10.07 -19.69
CA GLU A 846 -43.48 10.22 -21.12
C GLU A 846 -42.29 9.31 -21.49
N GLY A 847 -42.57 8.30 -22.33
CA GLY A 847 -41.63 7.74 -23.33
C GLY A 847 -40.41 6.90 -22.90
N HIS A 848 -40.19 5.76 -23.57
CA HIS A 848 -38.98 4.94 -23.49
C HIS A 848 -37.90 5.43 -24.45
N VAL A 849 -36.65 5.61 -23.98
CA VAL A 849 -35.48 5.92 -24.84
C VAL A 849 -34.45 4.81 -24.68
N ASN A 850 -34.03 4.20 -25.80
CA ASN A 850 -33.10 3.10 -25.88
C ASN A 850 -31.76 3.60 -26.48
N PRO A 851 -30.63 3.62 -25.76
CA PRO A 851 -29.36 4.05 -26.32
C PRO A 851 -28.60 2.86 -26.94
N ALA A 852 -28.65 2.72 -28.27
CA ALA A 852 -27.80 1.80 -29.02
C ALA A 852 -26.47 2.49 -29.40
N PHE A 853 -25.36 1.82 -29.10
CA PHE A 853 -24.01 2.16 -29.57
C PHE A 853 -23.88 1.80 -31.06
N GLU A 854 -23.38 2.74 -31.86
CA GLU A 854 -22.95 2.50 -33.25
C GLU A 854 -21.61 1.75 -33.25
N ALA A 855 -21.60 0.54 -33.80
CA ALA A 855 -20.41 -0.14 -34.31
C ALA A 855 -20.73 -0.61 -35.72
N GLY A 856 -20.11 0.02 -36.73
CA GLY A 856 -20.18 -0.39 -38.12
C GLY A 856 -18.82 -0.85 -38.61
N GLU A 857 -18.67 -2.15 -38.81
CA GLU A 857 -17.62 -2.73 -39.65
C GLU A 857 -17.93 -2.46 -41.13
N ASN A 858 -16.90 -2.18 -41.92
CA ASN A 858 -16.90 -2.33 -43.38
C ASN A 858 -15.51 -2.82 -43.81
N VAL A 859 -15.37 -4.12 -44.03
CA VAL A 859 -14.33 -4.70 -44.90
C VAL A 859 -14.98 -5.85 -45.68
N GLU A 860 -15.18 -5.65 -46.98
CA GLU A 860 -15.33 -6.72 -47.97
C GLU A 860 -14.01 -6.83 -48.75
N GLU A 861 -13.31 -7.96 -48.52
CA GLU A 861 -12.57 -8.88 -49.42
C GLU A 861 -11.75 -8.42 -50.66
N PRO A 862 -10.79 -9.25 -51.16
CA PRO A 862 -10.52 -10.67 -50.82
C PRO A 862 -9.15 -10.99 -50.21
#